data_AF-B2HDV0-F1
#
_entry.id   AF-B2HDV0-F1
#
_cell.length_a   1.000
_cell.length_b   1.000
_cell.length_c   1.000
_cell.angle_alpha   90.00
_cell.angle_beta   90.00
_cell.angle_gamma   90.00
#
_symmetry.space_group_name_H-M   'P 1'
#
loop_
_entity.id
_entity.type
_entity.pdbx_description
1 polymer ?
#
loop_
_entity_poly.entity_id
_entity_poly.type
_entity_poly.pdbx_seq_one_letter_code
_entity_poly.pdbx_strand_id
1 'polypeptide(L)'
;MAFVLVAPEMVTAAASDLANIGSAINTANTAVAAPTAELLAAGTDEVSEAIASLFSGHALDYQSLGARMTAFHDQFVAALTAGGGLYSSAEAAAATPLQDLLNVVNAPTQALLGRPLIGDGADGTAPGQAGGAGGLLYGNGGNGAAGTNPGVAGGAGGAAGLIGNGGAGGIGGAGGSGGAGGTGGWLYGNGGAGGAGGAGAPGLVSFNGSNGGNGGNGGAAGWWGTGGAGGAGGEGGAAGGDPAGIAYGSTGGVGGNGGSGGNGGWFAGNAGAGGNGGVGGDGNAADSGLVGGAGGVGGAGGAAGLFGDGGAGGQGGDGAVSDALAASHGGTGGDGGRSGWLSGNAGAGGAGGAGGSTNGIGNFAGNGGAGGNGGAAGLFGNGAAGGAGGAGGASQTFTGAGGAGGTGGAGGWLYGNGGAGGAGGVGGAGIGTGGLGSNGGNGGTGGIGGLIGNGGAGGAGGAGSASGPSGYSGGNGGNGGNGGAAQLIGAGGGGGVAGVGGAGGTGAAAGVTGSAGASGVGGRLYSGNGIPDIFGRPLIGDGADGAPGTGQAGGDGGWLYGNGGNGGSGAAGQAGGAGGAAGLIGNGGAGGTGGSGAAGGNGGAGGWLFGNGGNGGTGGDAVAGLPGLNGGNGGNGGAGGAAGWWGHGGIGGQGGTGGAAGGFANTAPSTNGLLGGNGGNGGDGGAGGWLFGDAGAGGQGGTGGAANDPLVGGSTGGSGGAGGNGGTAGLFGAGGAGGTGGTAGAGIAVGSNGGHGGQGGYGGWLGGSGGAGGTGGTGGSGDIYAGAGGTGGSGGAARLFGTGGTGGAGGVGGASDFQFAGSGGSGGTGGAAGWLIGNGGSGGQGGLAGTADPVTGLFGGTGGAGGAGGAAGWLYGAGGSGGAGGAGTASVYPGLSGGNGGNGGNGGAAQVIGNGGSGGTAGTGGAGGPDDPPNNIPAGTDGQDGAGGAGGSGGLVFGDSGG
;
A
#
# COMPACT_ATOMS: atom_id res chain seq x y z
N MET A 1 -13.57 10.15 -48.31
CA MET A 1 -13.21 11.34 -47.50
C MET A 1 -11.95 10.98 -46.75
N ALA A 2 -10.91 11.82 -46.80
CA ALA A 2 -9.69 11.58 -46.03
C ALA A 2 -10.02 11.80 -44.55
N PHE A 3 -10.04 10.73 -43.75
CA PHE A 3 -10.18 10.82 -42.31
C PHE A 3 -8.91 11.47 -41.76
N VAL A 4 -9.07 12.64 -41.15
CA VAL A 4 -8.03 13.28 -40.36
C VAL A 4 -8.16 12.71 -38.96
N LEU A 5 -7.27 11.78 -38.60
CA LEU A 5 -7.10 11.29 -37.22
C LEU A 5 -6.20 12.27 -36.49
N VAL A 6 -6.79 13.13 -35.66
CA VAL A 6 -6.07 13.90 -34.64
C VAL A 6 -6.32 13.17 -33.33
N ALA A 7 -5.30 13.00 -32.49
CA ALA A 7 -5.45 12.59 -31.10
C ALA A 7 -5.53 13.86 -30.26
N PRO A 8 -6.73 14.34 -29.88
CA PRO A 8 -6.88 15.58 -29.12
C PRO A 8 -6.06 15.58 -27.82
N GLU A 9 -5.81 14.40 -27.26
CA GLU A 9 -5.03 14.12 -26.06
C GLU A 9 -3.54 14.47 -26.25
N MET A 10 -2.98 14.17 -27.42
CA MET A 10 -1.60 14.51 -27.73
C MET A 10 -1.43 16.02 -27.94
N VAL A 11 -2.48 16.69 -28.40
CA VAL A 11 -2.49 18.13 -28.64
C VAL A 11 -2.59 18.91 -27.33
N THR A 12 -3.41 18.46 -26.38
CA THR A 12 -3.52 19.06 -25.05
C THR A 12 -2.29 18.77 -24.18
N ALA A 13 -1.73 17.56 -24.23
CA ALA A 13 -0.47 17.23 -23.57
C ALA A 13 0.68 18.11 -24.10
N ALA A 14 0.80 18.25 -25.42
CA ALA A 14 1.80 19.13 -26.03
C ALA A 14 1.61 20.59 -25.62
N ALA A 15 0.37 21.08 -25.53
CA ALA A 15 0.10 22.45 -25.05
C ALA A 15 0.54 22.66 -23.60
N SER A 16 0.36 21.66 -22.73
CA SER A 16 0.81 21.69 -21.34
C SER A 16 2.34 21.64 -21.23
N ASP A 17 3.00 20.76 -22.00
CA ASP A 17 4.46 20.70 -22.09
C ASP A 17 5.05 22.03 -22.59
N LEU A 18 4.44 22.62 -23.62
CA LEU A 18 4.81 23.93 -24.16
C LEU A 18 4.67 25.02 -23.09
N ALA A 19 3.57 25.04 -22.34
CA ALA A 19 3.38 26.00 -21.24
C ALA A 19 4.45 25.86 -20.14
N ASN A 20 4.81 24.62 -19.78
CA ASN A 20 5.87 24.33 -18.81
C ASN A 20 7.25 24.81 -19.33
N ILE A 21 7.54 24.61 -20.62
CA ILE A 21 8.76 25.12 -21.26
C ILE A 21 8.76 26.66 -21.26
N GLY A 22 7.64 27.30 -21.59
CA GLY A 22 7.49 28.75 -21.54
C GLY A 22 7.75 29.33 -20.14
N SER A 23 7.20 28.69 -19.11
CA SER A 23 7.44 29.03 -17.70
C SER A 23 8.91 28.89 -17.30
N ALA A 24 9.54 27.75 -17.63
CA ALA A 24 10.95 27.51 -17.33
C ALA A 24 11.88 28.53 -18.00
N ILE A 25 11.60 28.88 -19.27
CA ILE A 25 12.36 29.90 -20.01
C ILE A 25 12.14 31.30 -19.40
N ASN A 26 10.91 31.64 -19.00
CA ASN A 26 10.63 32.93 -18.38
C ASN A 26 11.34 33.07 -17.02
N THR A 27 11.31 32.03 -16.20
CA THR A 27 12.06 31.97 -14.93
C THR A 27 13.57 32.10 -15.15
N ALA A 28 14.11 31.44 -16.17
CA ALA A 28 15.54 31.57 -16.50
C ALA A 28 15.90 33.01 -16.96
N ASN A 29 15.06 33.62 -17.81
CA ASN A 29 15.27 34.98 -18.31
C ASN A 29 15.16 36.05 -17.21
N THR A 30 14.29 35.85 -16.21
CA THR A 30 14.19 36.75 -15.05
C THR A 30 15.36 36.58 -14.08
N ALA A 31 15.82 35.34 -13.84
CA ALA A 31 16.95 35.07 -12.94
C ALA A 31 18.26 35.74 -13.38
N VAL A 32 18.47 35.87 -14.70
CA VAL A 32 19.70 36.46 -15.27
C VAL A 32 19.58 37.94 -15.64
N ALA A 33 18.41 38.57 -15.41
CA ALA A 33 18.15 39.95 -15.85
C ALA A 33 19.08 40.97 -15.19
N ALA A 34 19.16 40.99 -13.86
CA ALA A 34 20.05 41.89 -13.11
C ALA A 34 21.54 41.63 -13.35
N PRO A 35 22.07 40.39 -13.23
CA PRO A 35 23.51 40.15 -13.39
C PRO A 35 24.04 40.39 -14.82
N THR A 36 23.17 40.43 -15.84
CA THR A 36 23.57 40.73 -17.22
C THR A 36 23.39 42.21 -17.59
N ALA A 37 22.43 42.91 -16.98
CA ALA A 37 22.18 44.33 -17.23
C ALA A 37 23.05 45.26 -16.38
N GLU A 38 23.56 44.80 -15.24
CA GLU A 38 24.32 45.61 -14.27
C GLU A 38 25.83 45.26 -14.27
N LEU A 39 26.41 45.00 -15.45
CA LEU A 39 27.83 44.66 -15.54
C LEU A 39 28.71 45.86 -15.15
N LEU A 40 29.56 45.69 -14.13
CA LEU A 40 30.53 46.71 -13.72
C LEU A 40 31.77 46.68 -14.62
N ALA A 41 32.34 47.85 -14.92
CA ALA A 41 33.60 47.96 -15.64
C ALA A 41 34.74 47.29 -14.85
N ALA A 42 35.58 46.48 -15.51
CA ALA A 42 36.67 45.74 -14.89
C ALA A 42 37.85 46.64 -14.43
N GLY A 43 37.93 47.84 -14.98
CA GLY A 43 38.90 48.90 -14.65
C GLY A 43 38.28 50.27 -14.91
N THR A 44 38.95 51.33 -14.46
CA THR A 44 38.50 52.72 -14.64
C THR A 44 38.89 53.31 -16.00
N ASP A 45 39.25 52.47 -16.96
CA ASP A 45 39.61 52.87 -18.31
C ASP A 45 38.38 52.88 -19.23
N GLU A 46 38.43 53.73 -20.24
CA GLU A 46 37.31 53.97 -21.17
C GLU A 46 36.94 52.71 -21.98
N VAL A 47 37.88 51.77 -22.16
CA VAL A 47 37.60 50.50 -22.87
C VAL A 47 36.77 49.58 -21.98
N SER A 48 37.11 49.46 -20.69
CA SER A 48 36.33 48.70 -19.70
C SER A 48 34.92 49.27 -19.51
N GLU A 49 34.75 50.60 -19.46
CA GLU A 49 33.42 51.24 -19.38
C GLU A 49 32.59 51.04 -20.66
N ALA A 50 33.20 51.17 -21.84
CA ALA A 50 32.52 50.96 -23.12
C ALA A 50 32.07 49.49 -23.29
N ILE A 51 32.89 48.53 -22.86
CA ILE A 51 32.54 47.11 -22.87
C ILE A 51 31.38 46.83 -21.92
N ALA A 52 31.42 47.34 -20.68
CA ALA A 52 30.31 47.19 -19.73
C ALA A 52 28.99 47.77 -20.29
N SER A 53 29.04 48.97 -20.86
CA SER A 53 27.88 49.61 -21.50
C SER A 53 27.32 48.81 -22.68
N LEU A 54 28.18 48.23 -23.52
CA LEU A 54 27.75 47.39 -24.64
C LEU A 54 27.01 46.13 -24.16
N PHE A 55 27.56 45.44 -23.16
CA PHE A 55 26.94 44.24 -22.60
C PHE A 55 25.63 44.55 -21.86
N SER A 56 25.57 45.64 -21.07
CA SER A 56 24.35 46.12 -20.43
C SER A 56 23.27 46.51 -21.45
N GLY A 57 23.64 47.20 -22.53
CA GLY A 57 22.72 47.54 -23.62
C GLY A 57 22.19 46.30 -24.33
N HIS A 58 23.04 45.32 -24.61
CA HIS A 58 22.64 44.06 -25.23
C HIS A 58 21.70 43.24 -24.33
N ALA A 59 21.92 43.24 -23.01
CA ALA A 59 21.04 42.58 -22.06
C ALA A 59 19.63 43.18 -22.06
N LEU A 60 19.49 44.50 -22.12
CA LEU A 60 18.19 45.19 -22.19
C LEU A 60 17.44 44.90 -23.50
N ASP A 61 18.16 44.87 -24.63
CA ASP A 61 17.59 44.47 -25.93
C ASP A 61 17.11 43.01 -25.91
N TYR A 62 17.89 42.11 -25.29
CA TYR A 62 17.53 40.71 -25.11
C TYR A 62 16.26 40.55 -24.25
N GLN A 63 16.12 41.31 -23.16
CA GLN A 63 14.91 41.30 -22.33
C GLN A 63 13.67 41.81 -23.08
N SER A 64 13.80 42.87 -23.89
CA SER A 64 12.71 43.36 -24.74
C SER A 64 12.25 42.34 -25.79
N LEU A 65 13.22 41.64 -26.40
CA LEU A 65 12.94 40.57 -27.35
C LEU A 65 12.31 39.35 -26.66
N GLY A 66 12.77 39.00 -25.45
CA GLY A 66 12.20 37.95 -24.60
C GLY A 66 10.71 38.17 -24.33
N ALA A 67 10.32 39.39 -23.94
CA ALA A 67 8.91 39.72 -23.69
C ALA A 67 8.01 39.54 -24.93
N ARG A 68 8.52 39.85 -26.13
CA ARG A 68 7.78 39.64 -27.40
C ARG A 68 7.65 38.17 -27.76
N MET A 69 8.68 37.36 -27.48
CA MET A 69 8.63 35.92 -27.67
C MET A 69 7.68 35.23 -26.69
N THR A 70 7.64 35.66 -25.42
CA THR A 70 6.68 35.17 -24.43
C THR A 70 5.24 35.43 -24.88
N ALA A 71 4.93 36.65 -25.33
CA ALA A 71 3.59 36.97 -25.81
C ALA A 71 3.16 36.13 -27.03
N PHE A 72 4.09 35.82 -27.94
CA PHE A 72 3.83 34.92 -29.07
C PHE A 72 3.64 33.47 -28.60
N HIS A 73 4.47 33.00 -27.67
CA HIS A 73 4.38 31.66 -27.09
C HIS A 73 3.03 31.44 -26.39
N ASP A 74 2.58 32.41 -25.59
CA ASP A 74 1.29 32.36 -24.89
C ASP A 74 0.12 32.28 -25.89
N GLN A 75 0.16 33.07 -26.96
CA GLN A 75 -0.84 33.02 -28.03
C GLN A 75 -0.84 31.68 -28.76
N PHE A 76 0.33 31.09 -28.98
CA PHE A 76 0.47 29.78 -29.62
C PHE A 76 -0.10 28.66 -28.75
N VAL A 77 0.23 28.64 -27.45
CA VAL A 77 -0.32 27.68 -26.48
C VAL A 77 -1.84 27.84 -26.36
N ALA A 78 -2.34 29.08 -26.27
CA ALA A 78 -3.79 29.35 -26.22
C ALA A 78 -4.52 28.85 -27.47
N ALA A 79 -3.94 29.04 -28.66
CA ALA A 79 -4.51 28.55 -29.91
C ALA A 79 -4.49 27.01 -30.00
N LEU A 80 -3.44 26.36 -29.49
CA LEU A 80 -3.32 24.90 -29.47
C LEU A 80 -4.33 24.26 -28.52
N THR A 81 -4.51 24.84 -27.33
CA THR A 81 -5.54 24.45 -26.35
C THR A 81 -6.94 24.64 -26.91
N ALA A 82 -7.21 25.77 -27.57
CA ALA A 82 -8.50 26.02 -28.24
C ALA A 82 -8.75 25.02 -29.38
N GLY A 83 -7.70 24.66 -30.14
CA GLY A 83 -7.76 23.63 -31.17
C GLY A 83 -8.15 22.26 -30.62
N GLY A 84 -7.52 21.82 -29.53
CA GLY A 84 -7.88 20.57 -28.83
C GLY A 84 -9.34 20.55 -28.37
N GLY A 85 -9.82 21.66 -27.80
CA GLY A 85 -11.22 21.80 -27.38
C GLY A 85 -12.23 21.78 -28.54
N LEU A 86 -11.87 22.33 -29.70
CA LEU A 86 -12.74 22.29 -30.89
C LEU A 86 -12.87 20.87 -31.47
N TYR A 87 -11.80 20.08 -31.48
CA TYR A 87 -11.90 18.67 -31.89
C TYR A 87 -12.71 17.82 -30.89
N SER A 88 -12.51 18.02 -29.58
CA SER A 88 -13.32 17.37 -28.54
C SER A 88 -14.81 17.73 -28.61
N SER A 89 -15.16 19.01 -28.81
CA SER A 89 -16.56 19.44 -28.96
C SER A 89 -17.22 18.95 -30.26
N ALA A 90 -16.45 18.76 -31.34
CA ALA A 90 -16.95 18.14 -32.56
C ALA A 90 -17.28 16.65 -32.35
N GLU A 91 -16.50 15.93 -31.54
CA GLU A 91 -16.81 14.55 -31.13
C GLU A 91 -18.06 14.50 -30.23
N ALA A 92 -18.18 15.41 -29.26
CA ALA A 92 -19.36 15.53 -28.41
C ALA A 92 -20.65 15.82 -29.22
N ALA A 93 -20.57 16.67 -30.25
CA ALA A 93 -21.71 16.96 -31.12
C ALA A 93 -22.16 15.73 -31.93
N ALA A 94 -21.24 14.86 -32.32
CA ALA A 94 -21.55 13.62 -33.04
C ALA A 94 -22.24 12.55 -32.15
N ALA A 95 -22.07 12.63 -30.82
CA ALA A 95 -22.67 11.70 -29.85
C ALA A 95 -24.14 12.02 -29.50
N THR A 96 -24.62 13.25 -29.73
CA THR A 96 -25.95 13.71 -29.28
C THR A 96 -27.15 12.85 -29.75
N PRO A 97 -27.21 12.29 -30.98
CA PRO A 97 -28.34 11.45 -31.39
C PRO A 97 -28.38 10.06 -30.72
N LEU A 98 -27.24 9.58 -30.20
CA LEU A 98 -27.14 8.29 -29.52
C LEU A 98 -27.60 8.40 -28.05
N GLN A 99 -27.33 9.54 -27.42
CA GLN A 99 -27.78 9.87 -26.06
C GLN A 99 -29.31 9.88 -25.92
N ASP A 100 -30.02 10.42 -26.91
CA ASP A 100 -31.49 10.46 -26.91
C ASP A 100 -32.11 9.05 -26.94
N LEU A 101 -31.50 8.10 -27.64
CA LEU A 101 -31.98 6.73 -27.69
C LEU A 101 -31.79 6.00 -26.35
N LEU A 102 -30.63 6.19 -25.71
CA LEU A 102 -30.37 5.63 -24.38
C LEU A 102 -31.31 6.23 -23.32
N ASN A 103 -31.61 7.53 -23.42
CA ASN A 103 -32.61 8.18 -22.57
C ASN A 103 -34.00 7.54 -22.73
N VAL A 104 -34.42 7.17 -23.94
CA VAL A 104 -35.68 6.44 -24.17
C VAL A 104 -35.65 5.03 -23.56
N VAL A 105 -34.52 4.32 -23.64
CA VAL A 105 -34.36 2.98 -23.06
C VAL A 105 -34.36 3.03 -21.52
N ASN A 106 -33.72 4.05 -20.94
CA ASN A 106 -33.57 4.20 -19.50
C ASN A 106 -34.77 4.90 -18.83
N ALA A 107 -35.54 5.72 -19.56
CA ALA A 107 -36.64 6.50 -18.99
C ALA A 107 -37.66 5.66 -18.17
N PRO A 108 -38.09 4.46 -18.62
CA PRO A 108 -39.03 3.65 -17.84
C PRO A 108 -38.45 3.21 -16.49
N THR A 109 -37.20 2.74 -16.44
CA THR A 109 -36.58 2.26 -15.20
C THR A 109 -36.10 3.40 -14.31
N GLN A 110 -35.63 4.52 -14.90
CA GLN A 110 -35.28 5.72 -14.16
C GLN A 110 -36.51 6.31 -13.46
N ALA A 111 -37.67 6.32 -14.13
CA ALA A 111 -38.92 6.78 -13.54
C ALA A 111 -39.49 5.83 -12.48
N LEU A 112 -39.34 4.51 -12.66
CA LEU A 112 -39.96 3.52 -11.78
C LEU A 112 -39.09 3.13 -10.57
N LEU A 113 -37.77 3.08 -10.76
CA LEU A 113 -36.81 2.50 -9.81
C LEU A 113 -35.69 3.49 -9.44
N GLY A 114 -35.69 4.70 -10.00
CA GLY A 114 -34.65 5.71 -9.76
C GLY A 114 -33.27 5.30 -10.29
N ARG A 115 -33.21 4.29 -11.18
CA ARG A 115 -31.98 3.71 -11.71
C ARG A 115 -32.08 3.45 -13.21
N PRO A 116 -31.01 3.68 -13.98
CA PRO A 116 -31.01 3.36 -15.40
C PRO A 116 -31.05 1.84 -15.59
N LEU A 117 -31.52 1.40 -16.75
CA LEU A 117 -31.48 -0.01 -17.12
C LEU A 117 -30.05 -0.38 -17.55
N ILE A 118 -29.43 0.52 -18.32
CA ILE A 118 -28.07 0.41 -18.86
C ILE A 118 -27.36 1.75 -18.67
N GLY A 119 -26.13 1.72 -18.15
CA GLY A 119 -25.27 2.89 -17.99
C GLY A 119 -24.50 2.85 -16.67
N ASP A 120 -23.34 3.48 -16.65
CA ASP A 120 -22.52 3.58 -15.44
C ASP A 120 -23.16 4.55 -14.43
N GLY A 121 -22.87 4.31 -13.16
CA GLY A 121 -23.27 5.21 -12.08
C GLY A 121 -22.49 6.51 -12.14
N ALA A 122 -23.15 7.63 -11.85
CA ALA A 122 -22.48 8.92 -11.79
C ALA A 122 -21.47 8.96 -10.63
N ASP A 123 -20.27 9.47 -10.86
CA ASP A 123 -19.31 9.70 -9.81
C ASP A 123 -19.81 10.77 -8.83
N GLY A 124 -19.42 10.66 -7.56
CA GLY A 124 -19.65 11.73 -6.59
C GLY A 124 -18.87 12.98 -6.97
N THR A 125 -19.50 14.14 -6.90
CA THR A 125 -18.87 15.42 -7.27
C THR A 125 -18.68 16.37 -6.10
N ALA A 126 -19.43 16.19 -5.01
CA ALA A 126 -19.30 16.98 -3.79
C ALA A 126 -18.47 16.23 -2.71
N PRO A 127 -17.77 16.93 -1.81
CA PRO A 127 -16.95 16.29 -0.78
C PRO A 127 -17.71 15.23 0.02
N GLY A 128 -17.18 14.00 0.04
CA GLY A 128 -17.78 12.86 0.74
C GLY A 128 -19.07 12.31 0.11
N GLN A 129 -19.48 12.80 -1.07
CA GLN A 129 -20.66 12.30 -1.76
C GLN A 129 -20.41 10.88 -2.30
N ALA A 130 -21.33 9.96 -2.02
CA ALA A 130 -21.28 8.62 -2.57
C ALA A 130 -21.49 8.62 -4.10
N GLY A 131 -20.84 7.66 -4.77
CA GLY A 131 -21.08 7.38 -6.17
C GLY A 131 -22.47 6.78 -6.40
N GLY A 132 -23.08 7.12 -7.53
CA GLY A 132 -24.35 6.58 -7.97
C GLY A 132 -24.27 5.09 -8.30
N ALA A 133 -25.37 4.37 -8.13
CA ALA A 133 -25.44 2.98 -8.56
C ALA A 133 -25.44 2.87 -10.08
N GLY A 134 -24.77 1.84 -10.60
CA GLY A 134 -24.82 1.48 -12.02
C GLY A 134 -26.20 0.99 -12.45
N GLY A 135 -26.40 0.88 -13.76
CA GLY A 135 -27.62 0.40 -14.39
C GLY A 135 -27.99 -1.01 -13.95
N LEU A 136 -29.29 -1.33 -13.95
CA LEU A 136 -29.82 -2.59 -13.42
C LEU A 136 -29.28 -3.83 -14.16
N LEU A 137 -29.07 -3.74 -15.48
CA LEU A 137 -28.55 -4.85 -16.27
C LEU A 137 -27.07 -4.72 -16.56
N TYR A 138 -26.65 -3.54 -16.99
CA TYR A 138 -25.27 -3.28 -17.37
C TYR A 138 -24.83 -1.90 -16.89
N GLY A 139 -23.69 -1.85 -16.21
CA GLY A 139 -23.06 -0.60 -15.81
C GLY A 139 -22.23 -0.76 -14.55
N ASN A 140 -21.09 -0.09 -14.54
CA ASN A 140 -20.27 0.03 -13.36
C ASN A 140 -20.94 0.97 -12.34
N GLY A 141 -20.63 0.81 -11.05
CA GLY A 141 -20.97 1.82 -10.07
C GLY A 141 -20.06 3.04 -10.18
N GLY A 142 -20.59 4.23 -9.85
CA GLY A 142 -19.80 5.46 -9.82
C GLY A 142 -18.82 5.47 -8.64
N ASN A 143 -17.70 6.14 -8.80
CA ASN A 143 -16.72 6.36 -7.74
C ASN A 143 -17.28 7.33 -6.69
N GLY A 144 -16.94 7.11 -5.42
CA GLY A 144 -17.20 8.06 -4.36
C GLY A 144 -16.25 9.25 -4.41
N ALA A 145 -16.75 10.44 -4.07
CA ALA A 145 -15.95 11.65 -3.96
C ALA A 145 -15.05 11.62 -2.72
N ALA A 146 -13.87 12.25 -2.80
CA ALA A 146 -13.04 12.46 -1.62
C ALA A 146 -13.74 13.35 -0.59
N GLY A 147 -13.57 13.06 0.70
CA GLY A 147 -13.82 14.03 1.76
C GLY A 147 -12.67 15.02 1.76
N THR A 148 -12.91 16.30 1.48
CA THR A 148 -11.83 17.32 1.48
C THR A 148 -11.79 18.08 2.80
N ASN A 149 -12.87 18.02 3.59
CA ASN A 149 -12.99 18.73 4.86
C ASN A 149 -12.59 17.83 6.04
N PRO A 150 -12.00 18.39 7.12
CA PRO A 150 -11.67 17.63 8.31
C PRO A 150 -12.87 16.88 8.88
N GLY A 151 -12.67 15.61 9.24
CA GLY A 151 -13.67 14.70 9.81
C GLY A 151 -14.72 14.20 8.81
N VAL A 152 -14.75 14.71 7.58
CA VAL A 152 -15.69 14.24 6.55
C VAL A 152 -15.16 12.97 5.92
N ALA A 153 -15.96 11.91 6.00
CA ALA A 153 -15.63 10.64 5.38
C ALA A 153 -15.64 10.75 3.85
N GLY A 154 -14.84 9.90 3.20
CA GLY A 154 -14.92 9.70 1.77
C GLY A 154 -16.26 9.08 1.38
N GLY A 155 -16.77 9.45 0.21
CA GLY A 155 -18.02 8.90 -0.31
C GLY A 155 -17.88 7.41 -0.60
N ALA A 156 -18.92 6.63 -0.31
CA ALA A 156 -18.93 5.23 -0.73
C ALA A 156 -18.97 5.11 -2.26
N GLY A 157 -18.33 4.08 -2.81
CA GLY A 157 -18.50 3.71 -4.21
C GLY A 157 -19.90 3.15 -4.47
N GLY A 158 -20.41 3.42 -5.67
CA GLY A 158 -21.71 2.94 -6.12
C GLY A 158 -21.70 1.43 -6.39
N ALA A 159 -22.81 0.76 -6.11
CA ALA A 159 -23.00 -0.64 -6.47
C ALA A 159 -23.30 -0.79 -7.98
N ALA A 160 -22.78 -1.84 -8.61
CA ALA A 160 -23.21 -2.26 -9.94
C ALA A 160 -24.57 -2.99 -9.91
N GLY A 161 -25.15 -3.24 -11.10
CA GLY A 161 -26.39 -4.00 -11.27
C GLY A 161 -26.17 -5.50 -11.44
N LEU A 162 -26.60 -6.06 -12.57
CA LEU A 162 -26.41 -7.47 -12.90
C LEU A 162 -24.98 -7.75 -13.39
N ILE A 163 -24.48 -6.92 -14.32
CA ILE A 163 -23.12 -6.99 -14.88
C ILE A 163 -22.46 -5.61 -14.75
N GLY A 164 -21.28 -5.59 -14.13
CA GLY A 164 -20.49 -4.36 -13.96
C GLY A 164 -19.65 -4.39 -12.69
N ASN A 165 -18.60 -3.57 -12.65
CA ASN A 165 -17.74 -3.46 -11.48
C ASN A 165 -18.33 -2.45 -10.47
N GLY A 166 -18.12 -2.68 -9.18
CA GLY A 166 -18.44 -1.67 -8.16
C GLY A 166 -17.51 -0.46 -8.26
N GLY A 167 -18.04 0.72 -7.93
CA GLY A 167 -17.26 1.95 -7.92
C GLY A 167 -16.23 1.99 -6.79
N ALA A 168 -15.13 2.73 -6.96
CA ALA A 168 -14.15 2.91 -5.90
C ALA A 168 -14.69 3.82 -4.79
N GLY A 169 -14.30 3.56 -3.54
CA GLY A 169 -14.56 4.46 -2.42
C GLY A 169 -13.70 5.72 -2.49
N GLY A 170 -14.26 6.85 -2.08
CA GLY A 170 -13.55 8.12 -1.95
C GLY A 170 -12.58 8.13 -0.77
N ILE A 171 -11.50 8.88 -0.86
CA ILE A 171 -10.55 9.05 0.25
C ILE A 171 -11.19 9.93 1.33
N GLY A 172 -10.92 9.66 2.61
CA GLY A 172 -11.40 10.49 3.72
C GLY A 172 -10.67 11.83 3.82
N GLY A 173 -11.38 12.87 4.28
CA GLY A 173 -10.75 14.14 4.65
C GLY A 173 -9.92 14.00 5.92
N ALA A 174 -9.20 15.03 6.34
CA ALA A 174 -8.30 14.92 7.50
C ALA A 174 -9.01 14.30 8.73
N GLY A 175 -8.53 13.16 9.24
CA GLY A 175 -9.15 12.37 10.31
C GLY A 175 -10.50 11.70 10.00
N GLY A 176 -11.04 11.90 8.79
CA GLY A 176 -12.25 11.26 8.27
C GLY A 176 -11.95 9.88 7.66
N SER A 177 -12.87 8.93 7.82
CA SER A 177 -12.70 7.59 7.27
C SER A 177 -12.78 7.57 5.74
N GLY A 178 -12.09 6.64 5.10
CA GLY A 178 -12.29 6.34 3.69
C GLY A 178 -13.68 5.77 3.41
N GLY A 179 -14.16 6.00 2.20
CA GLY A 179 -15.42 5.46 1.72
C GLY A 179 -15.30 3.97 1.39
N ALA A 180 -16.34 3.19 1.67
CA ALA A 180 -16.37 1.78 1.26
C ALA A 180 -16.42 1.66 -0.27
N GLY A 181 -15.79 0.62 -0.82
CA GLY A 181 -15.94 0.27 -2.23
C GLY A 181 -17.34 -0.28 -2.53
N GLY A 182 -17.84 -0.01 -3.73
CA GLY A 182 -19.13 -0.49 -4.20
C GLY A 182 -19.13 -1.99 -4.47
N THR A 183 -20.29 -2.65 -4.34
CA THR A 183 -20.40 -4.07 -4.69
C THR A 183 -20.37 -4.27 -6.20
N GLY A 184 -19.70 -5.33 -6.65
CA GLY A 184 -19.74 -5.78 -8.05
C GLY A 184 -21.12 -6.29 -8.45
N GLY A 185 -21.32 -6.50 -9.74
CA GLY A 185 -22.59 -6.95 -10.30
C GLY A 185 -23.00 -8.32 -9.77
N TRP A 186 -24.31 -8.53 -9.61
CA TRP A 186 -24.84 -9.77 -9.03
C TRP A 186 -24.38 -11.03 -9.78
N LEU A 187 -24.31 -10.97 -11.11
CA LEU A 187 -23.85 -12.09 -11.94
C LEU A 187 -22.35 -12.02 -12.22
N TYR A 188 -21.88 -10.89 -12.74
CA TYR A 188 -20.47 -10.73 -13.13
C TYR A 188 -19.99 -9.33 -12.79
N GLY A 189 -18.91 -9.24 -12.02
CA GLY A 189 -18.28 -7.97 -11.71
C GLY A 189 -17.42 -8.01 -10.47
N ASN A 190 -16.32 -7.26 -10.52
CA ASN A 190 -15.44 -7.12 -9.38
C ASN A 190 -16.04 -6.10 -8.39
N GLY A 191 -15.78 -6.29 -7.10
CA GLY A 191 -16.03 -5.27 -6.10
C GLY A 191 -15.06 -4.09 -6.25
N GLY A 192 -15.52 -2.89 -5.92
CA GLY A 192 -14.71 -1.68 -5.93
C GLY A 192 -13.72 -1.64 -4.76
N ALA A 193 -12.57 -1.01 -4.95
CA ALA A 193 -11.61 -0.77 -3.86
C ALA A 193 -12.18 0.20 -2.81
N GLY A 194 -11.82 0.00 -1.54
CA GLY A 194 -12.10 0.96 -0.48
C GLY A 194 -11.17 2.17 -0.55
N GLY A 195 -11.68 3.34 -0.16
CA GLY A 195 -10.89 4.57 -0.09
C GLY A 195 -9.97 4.59 1.13
N ALA A 196 -8.83 5.26 1.03
CA ALA A 196 -7.95 5.46 2.18
C ALA A 196 -8.60 6.37 3.23
N GLY A 197 -8.25 6.19 4.50
CA GLY A 197 -8.59 7.13 5.57
C GLY A 197 -7.73 8.38 5.49
N GLY A 198 -8.28 9.54 5.84
CA GLY A 198 -7.52 10.79 5.83
C GLY A 198 -6.62 10.91 7.05
N ALA A 199 -5.43 11.48 6.86
CA ALA A 199 -4.49 11.74 7.95
C ALA A 199 -5.10 12.70 8.99
N GLY A 200 -4.86 12.45 10.27
CA GLY A 200 -5.32 13.28 11.37
C GLY A 200 -4.70 14.67 11.30
N ALA A 201 -5.50 15.70 11.58
CA ALA A 201 -4.99 17.05 11.71
C ALA A 201 -4.10 17.16 12.98
N PRO A 202 -2.96 17.86 12.91
CA PRO A 202 -2.18 18.16 14.10
C PRO A 202 -3.00 18.95 15.12
N GLY A 203 -2.70 18.77 16.40
CA GLY A 203 -3.34 19.49 17.50
C GLY A 203 -2.98 20.97 17.47
N LEU A 204 -3.94 21.85 17.79
CA LEU A 204 -3.64 23.23 18.15
C LEU A 204 -2.81 23.25 19.44
N VAL A 205 -2.08 24.33 19.68
CA VAL A 205 -1.27 24.52 20.90
C VAL A 205 -2.01 24.05 22.16
N SER A 206 -1.39 23.17 22.95
CA SER A 206 -1.96 22.53 24.16
C SER A 206 -3.16 21.58 23.95
N PHE A 207 -3.45 21.14 22.71
CA PHE A 207 -4.47 20.13 22.40
C PHE A 207 -3.87 18.85 21.80
N ASN A 208 -4.60 17.76 21.91
CA ASN A 208 -4.22 16.47 21.31
C ASN A 208 -4.24 16.55 19.78
N GLY A 209 -3.41 15.72 19.16
CA GLY A 209 -3.53 15.43 17.74
C GLY A 209 -4.83 14.70 17.44
N SER A 210 -5.41 14.97 16.26
CA SER A 210 -6.59 14.25 15.82
C SER A 210 -6.23 12.85 15.36
N ASN A 211 -7.10 11.87 15.59
CA ASN A 211 -6.87 10.52 15.09
C ASN A 211 -6.87 10.48 13.56
N GLY A 212 -6.14 9.52 12.99
CA GLY A 212 -6.26 9.17 11.59
C GLY A 212 -7.61 8.52 11.31
N GLY A 213 -8.14 8.78 10.12
CA GLY A 213 -9.35 8.15 9.64
C GLY A 213 -9.13 6.67 9.33
N ASN A 214 -10.12 5.82 9.60
CA ASN A 214 -10.04 4.42 9.17
C ASN A 214 -10.10 4.29 7.64
N GLY A 215 -9.44 3.31 7.06
CA GLY A 215 -9.63 2.93 5.67
C GLY A 215 -11.04 2.38 5.43
N GLY A 216 -11.56 2.62 4.23
CA GLY A 216 -12.84 2.08 3.78
C GLY A 216 -12.72 0.60 3.43
N ASN A 217 -13.77 -0.18 3.69
CA ASN A 217 -13.79 -1.59 3.31
C ASN A 217 -13.85 -1.75 1.78
N GLY A 218 -13.24 -2.80 1.25
CA GLY A 218 -13.41 -3.19 -0.14
C GLY A 218 -14.82 -3.73 -0.42
N GLY A 219 -15.32 -3.48 -1.63
CA GLY A 219 -16.61 -3.98 -2.09
C GLY A 219 -16.58 -5.49 -2.36
N ALA A 220 -17.67 -6.18 -2.07
CA ALA A 220 -17.81 -7.60 -2.41
C ALA A 220 -18.15 -7.80 -3.90
N ALA A 221 -17.74 -8.92 -4.48
CA ALA A 221 -18.24 -9.39 -5.77
C ALA A 221 -19.57 -10.16 -5.61
N GLY A 222 -20.29 -10.36 -6.73
CA GLY A 222 -21.54 -11.12 -6.79
C GLY A 222 -21.32 -12.63 -6.94
N TRP A 223 -21.77 -13.19 -8.05
CA TRP A 223 -21.64 -14.62 -8.34
C TRP A 223 -20.26 -14.98 -8.91
N TRP A 224 -19.79 -14.18 -9.87
CA TRP A 224 -18.45 -14.24 -10.45
C TRP A 224 -17.74 -12.89 -10.26
N GLY A 225 -16.45 -12.95 -9.93
CA GLY A 225 -15.60 -11.75 -9.85
C GLY A 225 -14.80 -11.70 -8.56
N THR A 226 -13.84 -10.78 -8.52
CA THR A 226 -12.94 -10.63 -7.37
C THR A 226 -13.45 -9.57 -6.41
N GLY A 227 -13.23 -9.77 -5.11
CA GLY A 227 -13.48 -8.74 -4.10
C GLY A 227 -12.51 -7.56 -4.25
N GLY A 228 -12.97 -6.36 -3.89
CA GLY A 228 -12.14 -5.16 -3.88
C GLY A 228 -11.19 -5.13 -2.67
N ALA A 229 -10.03 -4.50 -2.82
CA ALA A 229 -9.11 -4.29 -1.70
C ALA A 229 -9.67 -3.30 -0.68
N GLY A 230 -9.33 -3.48 0.60
CA GLY A 230 -9.58 -2.48 1.64
C GLY A 230 -8.63 -1.29 1.54
N GLY A 231 -9.11 -0.10 1.93
CA GLY A 231 -8.30 1.11 1.96
C GLY A 231 -7.35 1.14 3.16
N ALA A 232 -6.21 1.80 3.01
CA ALA A 232 -5.29 2.03 4.13
C ALA A 232 -5.90 3.00 5.17
N GLY A 233 -5.54 2.83 6.44
CA GLY A 233 -5.83 3.80 7.49
C GLY A 233 -4.98 5.06 7.36
N GLY A 234 -5.53 6.20 7.74
CA GLY A 234 -4.83 7.47 7.78
C GLY A 234 -3.90 7.56 8.99
N GLU A 235 -2.84 8.33 8.88
CA GLU A 235 -1.91 8.58 9.99
C GLU A 235 -2.58 9.40 11.10
N GLY A 236 -2.13 9.25 12.35
CA GLY A 236 -2.54 10.12 13.44
C GLY A 236 -1.89 11.50 13.32
N GLY A 237 -2.62 12.55 13.69
CA GLY A 237 -2.08 13.91 13.75
C GLY A 237 -1.12 14.07 14.93
N ALA A 238 -0.08 14.87 14.77
CA ALA A 238 0.84 15.21 15.86
C ALA A 238 0.11 15.98 16.98
N ALA A 239 0.60 15.87 18.22
CA ALA A 239 0.13 16.71 19.33
C ALA A 239 0.46 18.19 19.10
N GLY A 240 -0.37 19.10 19.60
CA GLY A 240 -0.06 20.54 19.57
C GLY A 240 0.98 20.92 20.61
N GLY A 241 1.96 21.73 20.21
CA GLY A 241 3.03 22.24 21.10
C GLY A 241 2.52 23.18 22.20
N ASP A 242 3.37 23.55 23.16
CA ASP A 242 3.06 24.61 24.13
C ASP A 242 4.25 25.57 24.28
N PRO A 243 4.21 26.76 23.65
CA PRO A 243 5.33 27.69 23.67
C PRO A 243 5.66 28.25 25.07
N ALA A 244 4.87 27.91 26.10
CA ALA A 244 5.06 28.38 27.47
C ALA A 244 5.38 27.27 28.49
N GLY A 245 5.45 25.99 28.09
CA GLY A 245 5.83 24.86 28.97
C GLY A 245 4.93 24.66 30.21
N ILE A 246 3.65 25.03 30.11
CA ILE A 246 2.65 25.04 31.20
C ILE A 246 1.55 23.98 31.03
N ALA A 247 1.36 23.42 29.84
CA ALA A 247 0.37 22.39 29.54
C ALA A 247 0.94 20.98 29.71
N TYR A 248 0.49 20.28 30.76
CA TYR A 248 0.72 18.85 30.95
C TYR A 248 -0.40 18.06 30.26
N GLY A 249 -0.08 17.21 29.26
CA GLY A 249 -0.97 16.12 28.83
C GLY A 249 -1.46 16.07 27.39
N SER A 250 -0.80 16.71 26.41
CA SER A 250 -1.15 16.54 25.00
C SER A 250 -0.63 15.20 24.45
N THR A 251 -1.49 14.48 23.70
CA THR A 251 -1.17 13.18 23.08
C THR A 251 -1.25 13.27 21.56
N GLY A 252 -0.36 12.57 20.88
CA GLY A 252 -0.51 12.34 19.44
C GLY A 252 -1.77 11.54 19.12
N GLY A 253 -2.37 11.77 17.96
CA GLY A 253 -3.55 11.04 17.52
C GLY A 253 -3.22 9.59 17.21
N VAL A 254 -4.14 8.64 17.42
CA VAL A 254 -3.91 7.26 16.99
C VAL A 254 -4.00 7.15 15.47
N GLY A 255 -3.22 6.24 14.88
CA GLY A 255 -3.37 5.87 13.48
C GLY A 255 -4.72 5.21 13.23
N GLY A 256 -5.31 5.47 12.07
CA GLY A 256 -6.56 4.87 11.64
C GLY A 256 -6.38 3.39 11.30
N ASN A 257 -7.41 2.58 11.51
CA ASN A 257 -7.36 1.17 11.14
C ASN A 257 -7.45 1.00 9.62
N GLY A 258 -6.84 -0.05 9.08
CA GLY A 258 -7.05 -0.45 7.70
C GLY A 258 -8.46 -1.01 7.47
N GLY A 259 -9.02 -0.77 6.29
CA GLY A 259 -10.30 -1.33 5.86
C GLY A 259 -10.19 -2.81 5.54
N SER A 260 -11.25 -3.59 5.77
CA SER A 260 -11.24 -5.01 5.39
C SER A 260 -11.33 -5.19 3.87
N GLY A 261 -10.78 -6.28 3.37
CA GLY A 261 -10.96 -6.70 1.99
C GLY A 261 -12.38 -7.17 1.70
N GLY A 262 -12.84 -6.95 0.48
CA GLY A 262 -14.14 -7.40 0.00
C GLY A 262 -14.17 -8.90 -0.26
N ASN A 263 -15.32 -9.53 -0.08
CA ASN A 263 -15.48 -10.96 -0.38
C ASN A 263 -15.41 -11.22 -1.90
N GLY A 264 -14.83 -12.35 -2.27
CA GLY A 264 -14.86 -12.86 -3.64
C GLY A 264 -16.24 -13.36 -4.05
N GLY A 265 -16.40 -13.68 -5.34
CA GLY A 265 -17.67 -14.16 -5.89
C GLY A 265 -18.14 -15.45 -5.20
N TRP A 266 -19.46 -15.61 -5.07
CA TRP A 266 -20.03 -16.78 -4.40
C TRP A 266 -19.64 -18.09 -5.10
N PHE A 267 -19.64 -18.12 -6.44
CA PHE A 267 -19.22 -19.29 -7.18
C PHE A 267 -17.71 -19.30 -7.39
N ALA A 268 -17.15 -18.25 -8.02
CA ALA A 268 -15.71 -18.16 -8.19
C ALA A 268 -15.21 -16.72 -8.21
N GLY A 269 -14.05 -16.56 -7.59
CA GLY A 269 -13.23 -15.37 -7.65
C GLY A 269 -12.54 -15.10 -6.33
N ASN A 270 -11.33 -14.57 -6.42
CA ASN A 270 -10.50 -14.27 -5.26
C ASN A 270 -11.10 -13.14 -4.43
N ALA A 271 -10.90 -13.21 -3.13
CA ALA A 271 -11.27 -12.13 -2.24
C ALA A 271 -10.22 -11.01 -2.21
N GLY A 272 -10.63 -9.82 -1.81
CA GLY A 272 -9.75 -8.65 -1.72
C GLY A 272 -8.85 -8.70 -0.49
N ALA A 273 -7.65 -8.12 -0.61
CA ALA A 273 -6.76 -7.93 0.54
C ALA A 273 -7.28 -6.85 1.50
N GLY A 274 -6.93 -6.96 2.78
CA GLY A 274 -7.15 -5.90 3.76
C GLY A 274 -6.15 -4.75 3.59
N GLY A 275 -6.58 -3.54 3.97
CA GLY A 275 -5.74 -2.35 3.96
C GLY A 275 -4.82 -2.28 5.17
N ASN A 276 -3.69 -1.58 5.04
CA ASN A 276 -2.75 -1.39 6.15
C ASN A 276 -3.32 -0.40 7.19
N GLY A 277 -2.95 -0.57 8.46
CA GLY A 277 -3.19 0.43 9.50
C GLY A 277 -2.30 1.65 9.32
N GLY A 278 -2.80 2.82 9.72
CA GLY A 278 -2.05 4.07 9.71
C GLY A 278 -1.08 4.17 10.89
N VAL A 279 -0.01 4.94 10.71
CA VAL A 279 0.97 5.20 11.77
C VAL A 279 0.34 6.13 12.83
N GLY A 280 0.74 6.00 14.10
CA GLY A 280 0.35 6.94 15.14
C GLY A 280 0.98 8.33 14.94
N GLY A 281 0.31 9.37 15.42
CA GLY A 281 0.84 10.74 15.38
C GLY A 281 1.83 11.02 16.50
N ASP A 282 2.85 11.83 16.24
CA ASP A 282 3.93 12.08 17.19
C ASP A 282 3.46 12.90 18.41
N GLY A 283 4.02 12.62 19.59
CA GLY A 283 3.91 13.52 20.74
C GLY A 283 4.98 14.61 20.61
N ASN A 284 4.58 15.85 20.30
CA ASN A 284 5.48 16.98 20.00
C ASN A 284 6.71 17.04 20.95
N ALA A 285 7.90 16.97 20.35
CA ALA A 285 9.18 16.87 21.06
C ALA A 285 9.78 18.22 21.48
N ALA A 286 9.32 19.35 20.92
CA ALA A 286 9.88 20.66 21.22
C ALA A 286 9.49 21.17 22.63
N ASP A 287 8.33 20.76 23.16
CA ASP A 287 7.74 21.34 24.38
C ASP A 287 7.13 20.29 25.34
N SER A 288 7.77 19.12 25.51
CA SER A 288 7.37 18.12 26.52
C SER A 288 5.99 17.45 26.32
N GLY A 289 5.57 17.19 25.08
CA GLY A 289 4.41 16.33 24.79
C GLY A 289 4.56 14.95 25.46
N LEU A 290 3.48 14.46 26.11
CA LEU A 290 3.62 13.39 27.10
C LEU A 290 3.61 11.98 26.47
N VAL A 291 2.78 11.75 25.43
CA VAL A 291 2.53 10.41 24.86
C VAL A 291 2.30 10.47 23.34
N GLY A 292 3.01 9.63 22.58
CA GLY A 292 2.79 9.46 21.13
C GLY A 292 1.50 8.68 20.83
N GLY A 293 0.97 8.75 19.61
CA GLY A 293 -0.20 7.99 19.17
C GLY A 293 0.11 6.51 18.91
N ALA A 294 -0.83 5.61 19.18
CA ALA A 294 -0.69 4.20 18.81
C ALA A 294 -0.88 4.00 17.30
N GLY A 295 -0.25 2.97 16.75
CA GLY A 295 -0.49 2.56 15.37
C GLY A 295 -1.86 1.91 15.19
N GLY A 296 -2.45 2.11 14.02
CA GLY A 296 -3.73 1.53 13.64
C GLY A 296 -3.64 0.03 13.35
N VAL A 297 -4.75 -0.69 13.55
CA VAL A 297 -4.82 -2.13 13.26
C VAL A 297 -4.93 -2.36 11.75
N GLY A 298 -4.26 -3.39 11.23
CA GLY A 298 -4.41 -3.83 9.85
C GLY A 298 -5.79 -4.41 9.56
N GLY A 299 -6.33 -4.15 8.38
CA GLY A 299 -7.63 -4.67 7.94
C GLY A 299 -7.57 -6.17 7.67
N ALA A 300 -8.64 -6.91 7.99
CA ALA A 300 -8.71 -8.33 7.65
C ALA A 300 -8.87 -8.54 6.14
N GLY A 301 -8.32 -9.64 5.62
CA GLY A 301 -8.56 -10.08 4.25
C GLY A 301 -9.99 -10.59 4.03
N GLY A 302 -10.52 -10.41 2.82
CA GLY A 302 -11.85 -10.90 2.45
C GLY A 302 -11.92 -12.42 2.33
N ALA A 303 -13.12 -13.00 2.43
CA ALA A 303 -13.32 -14.43 2.22
C ALA A 303 -13.77 -14.74 0.77
N ALA A 304 -13.31 -15.86 0.21
CA ALA A 304 -13.81 -16.38 -1.06
C ALA A 304 -15.06 -17.28 -0.85
N GLY A 305 -15.81 -17.49 -1.93
CA GLY A 305 -17.06 -18.26 -1.96
C GLY A 305 -16.85 -19.78 -2.05
N LEU A 306 -17.21 -20.37 -3.19
CA LEU A 306 -17.06 -21.80 -3.46
C LEU A 306 -15.65 -22.12 -4.01
N PHE A 307 -15.20 -21.35 -4.99
CA PHE A 307 -13.86 -21.40 -5.58
C PHE A 307 -13.14 -20.06 -5.43
N GLY A 308 -11.82 -20.10 -5.27
CA GLY A 308 -10.97 -18.91 -5.23
C GLY A 308 -10.22 -18.75 -3.92
N ASP A 309 -9.25 -17.86 -3.93
CA ASP A 309 -8.34 -17.64 -2.82
C ASP A 309 -8.88 -16.58 -1.84
N GLY A 310 -8.57 -16.77 -0.55
CA GLY A 310 -8.82 -15.77 0.47
C GLY A 310 -7.87 -14.57 0.36
N GLY A 311 -8.33 -13.39 0.74
CA GLY A 311 -7.51 -12.18 0.69
C GLY A 311 -6.46 -12.14 1.81
N ALA A 312 -5.29 -11.56 1.56
CA ALA A 312 -4.31 -11.34 2.62
C ALA A 312 -4.81 -10.28 3.63
N GLY A 313 -4.41 -10.41 4.90
CA GLY A 313 -4.59 -9.37 5.91
C GLY A 313 -3.63 -8.20 5.69
N GLY A 314 -4.06 -7.01 6.10
CA GLY A 314 -3.26 -5.79 6.06
C GLY A 314 -2.29 -5.67 7.23
N GLN A 315 -1.23 -4.90 7.05
CA GLN A 315 -0.23 -4.66 8.09
C GLN A 315 -0.77 -3.80 9.22
N GLY A 316 -0.31 -4.01 10.45
CA GLY A 316 -0.49 -3.04 11.53
C GLY A 316 0.36 -1.78 11.28
N GLY A 317 -0.15 -0.63 11.70
CA GLY A 317 0.58 0.64 11.65
C GLY A 317 1.56 0.77 12.82
N ASP A 318 2.61 1.56 12.63
CA ASP A 318 3.63 1.76 13.67
C ASP A 318 3.15 2.72 14.76
N GLY A 319 3.62 2.51 15.99
CA GLY A 319 3.41 3.44 17.09
C GLY A 319 4.31 4.67 16.97
N ALA A 320 3.80 5.83 17.40
CA ALA A 320 4.51 7.09 17.31
C ALA A 320 5.52 7.28 18.45
N VAL A 321 6.47 8.19 18.21
CA VAL A 321 7.54 8.50 19.16
C VAL A 321 7.08 9.51 20.23
N SER A 322 7.79 9.55 21.38
CA SER A 322 7.54 10.55 22.44
C SER A 322 8.79 10.84 23.29
N ASP A 323 8.95 12.06 23.81
CA ASP A 323 10.15 12.45 24.59
C ASP A 323 9.98 12.46 26.13
N ALA A 324 8.75 12.51 26.68
CA ALA A 324 8.56 12.81 28.12
C ALA A 324 7.98 11.71 29.04
N LEU A 325 7.16 10.73 28.58
CA LEU A 325 6.63 9.68 29.47
C LEU A 325 6.52 8.27 28.85
N ALA A 326 5.79 8.13 27.74
CA ALA A 326 5.61 6.82 27.10
C ALA A 326 5.31 6.94 25.61
N ALA A 327 6.03 6.17 24.79
CA ALA A 327 5.66 5.97 23.40
C ALA A 327 4.53 4.93 23.32
N SER A 328 3.85 4.94 22.18
CA SER A 328 2.69 4.08 21.99
C SER A 328 3.01 2.83 21.18
N HIS A 329 2.14 1.85 21.33
CA HIS A 329 2.29 0.52 20.77
C HIS A 329 2.07 0.50 19.27
N GLY A 330 2.71 -0.44 18.58
CA GLY A 330 2.37 -0.78 17.21
C GLY A 330 0.99 -1.44 17.14
N GLY A 331 0.29 -1.22 16.03
CA GLY A 331 -0.98 -1.85 15.72
C GLY A 331 -0.82 -3.33 15.39
N THR A 332 -1.84 -4.15 15.66
CA THR A 332 -1.82 -5.55 15.26
C THR A 332 -2.03 -5.71 13.76
N GLY A 333 -1.45 -6.75 13.17
CA GLY A 333 -1.76 -7.14 11.79
C GLY A 333 -3.18 -7.69 11.66
N GLY A 334 -3.75 -7.55 10.47
CA GLY A 334 -5.07 -8.08 10.13
C GLY A 334 -5.03 -9.59 9.86
N ASP A 335 -6.09 -10.30 10.21
CA ASP A 335 -6.20 -11.72 9.88
C ASP A 335 -6.36 -11.93 8.37
N GLY A 336 -5.84 -13.06 7.90
CA GLY A 336 -6.02 -13.52 6.54
C GLY A 336 -7.43 -14.07 6.27
N GLY A 337 -7.89 -13.89 5.05
CA GLY A 337 -9.19 -14.32 4.57
C GLY A 337 -9.30 -15.83 4.36
N ARG A 338 -10.50 -16.37 4.50
CA ARG A 338 -10.78 -17.79 4.21
C ARG A 338 -10.79 -18.05 2.70
N SER A 339 -10.29 -19.21 2.29
CA SER A 339 -10.40 -19.68 0.91
C SER A 339 -11.85 -20.05 0.55
N GLY A 340 -12.06 -20.36 -0.74
CA GLY A 340 -13.28 -20.99 -1.21
C GLY A 340 -13.55 -22.32 -0.49
N TRP A 341 -14.83 -22.63 -0.26
CA TRP A 341 -15.24 -23.83 0.46
C TRP A 341 -14.80 -25.11 -0.24
N LEU A 342 -14.85 -25.17 -1.58
CA LEU A 342 -14.45 -26.35 -2.33
C LEU A 342 -12.95 -26.30 -2.66
N SER A 343 -12.48 -25.24 -3.31
CA SER A 343 -11.07 -25.12 -3.66
C SER A 343 -10.55 -23.70 -3.63
N GLY A 344 -9.33 -23.54 -3.13
CA GLY A 344 -8.58 -22.29 -3.10
C GLY A 344 -7.62 -22.27 -1.92
N ASN A 345 -6.63 -21.39 -1.96
CA ASN A 345 -5.73 -21.15 -0.84
C ASN A 345 -6.30 -20.07 0.08
N ALA A 346 -6.03 -20.17 1.36
CA ALA A 346 -6.40 -19.11 2.28
C ALA A 346 -5.41 -17.95 2.20
N GLY A 347 -5.85 -16.77 2.65
CA GLY A 347 -5.05 -15.56 2.67
C GLY A 347 -4.10 -15.48 3.86
N ALA A 348 -2.89 -14.97 3.67
CA ALA A 348 -1.91 -14.80 4.74
C ALA A 348 -2.34 -13.73 5.75
N GLY A 349 -1.91 -13.86 7.01
CA GLY A 349 -2.07 -12.80 8.00
C GLY A 349 -1.14 -11.62 7.71
N GLY A 350 -1.56 -10.41 8.10
CA GLY A 350 -0.70 -9.23 8.11
C GLY A 350 0.29 -9.25 9.27
N ALA A 351 1.48 -8.71 9.10
CA ALA A 351 2.41 -8.48 10.21
C ALA A 351 1.93 -7.35 11.13
N GLY A 352 2.39 -7.36 12.38
CA GLY A 352 2.17 -6.28 13.33
C GLY A 352 3.08 -5.09 13.09
N GLY A 353 2.62 -3.90 13.45
CA GLY A 353 3.41 -2.67 13.39
C GLY A 353 4.46 -2.60 14.50
N ALA A 354 5.53 -1.86 14.27
CA ALA A 354 6.57 -1.61 15.26
C ALA A 354 6.06 -0.69 16.39
N GLY A 355 6.62 -0.85 17.59
CA GLY A 355 6.36 0.04 18.72
C GLY A 355 7.10 1.38 18.59
N GLY A 356 6.51 2.44 19.14
CA GLY A 356 7.10 3.78 19.15
C GLY A 356 8.32 3.88 20.06
N SER A 357 9.29 4.71 19.68
CA SER A 357 10.56 4.91 20.41
C SER A 357 10.55 6.14 21.31
N THR A 358 11.37 6.17 22.37
CA THR A 358 11.53 7.32 23.31
C THR A 358 13.00 7.66 23.57
N ASN A 359 13.31 8.93 23.85
CA ASN A 359 14.69 9.38 24.16
C ASN A 359 14.90 9.88 25.62
N GLY A 360 13.83 10.07 26.40
CA GLY A 360 13.94 10.47 27.81
C GLY A 360 14.39 9.34 28.76
N ILE A 361 15.16 9.70 29.80
CA ILE A 361 15.56 8.79 30.88
C ILE A 361 14.35 8.49 31.77
N GLY A 362 14.00 7.21 31.92
CA GLY A 362 12.83 6.76 32.70
C GLY A 362 11.57 6.49 31.89
N ASN A 363 11.61 6.63 30.56
CA ASN A 363 10.43 6.52 29.69
C ASN A 363 10.21 5.09 29.18
N PHE A 364 8.95 4.77 28.91
CA PHE A 364 8.53 3.48 28.34
C PHE A 364 8.41 3.58 26.81
N ALA A 365 9.16 2.78 26.07
CA ALA A 365 8.90 2.57 24.66
C ALA A 365 7.65 1.71 24.43
N GLY A 366 7.02 1.87 23.28
CA GLY A 366 5.88 1.07 22.87
C GLY A 366 6.31 -0.35 22.51
N ASN A 367 5.46 -1.34 22.80
CA ASN A 367 5.69 -2.70 22.31
C ASN A 367 5.28 -2.82 20.84
N GLY A 368 5.88 -3.78 20.13
CA GLY A 368 5.44 -4.15 18.80
C GLY A 368 4.06 -4.80 18.81
N GLY A 369 3.30 -4.58 17.76
CA GLY A 369 2.00 -5.20 17.54
C GLY A 369 2.12 -6.69 17.20
N ALA A 370 1.10 -7.47 17.56
CA ALA A 370 1.06 -8.88 17.16
C ALA A 370 0.77 -9.03 15.66
N GLY A 371 1.31 -10.08 15.03
CA GLY A 371 0.92 -10.48 13.69
C GLY A 371 -0.49 -11.07 13.66
N GLY A 372 -1.20 -10.85 12.56
CA GLY A 372 -2.50 -11.44 12.27
C GLY A 372 -2.40 -12.92 11.92
N ASN A 373 -3.47 -13.66 12.15
CA ASN A 373 -3.50 -15.09 11.86
C ASN A 373 -3.66 -15.35 10.36
N GLY A 374 -3.12 -16.47 9.88
CA GLY A 374 -3.40 -16.95 8.53
C GLY A 374 -4.83 -17.46 8.41
N GLY A 375 -5.45 -17.25 7.25
CA GLY A 375 -6.79 -17.75 6.96
C GLY A 375 -6.82 -19.28 6.88
N ALA A 376 -7.99 -19.87 7.15
CA ALA A 376 -8.23 -21.30 6.99
C ALA A 376 -8.75 -21.63 5.59
N ALA A 377 -8.33 -22.78 5.06
CA ALA A 377 -8.82 -23.31 3.80
C ALA A 377 -10.09 -24.17 3.97
N GLY A 378 -10.82 -24.37 2.87
CA GLY A 378 -12.06 -25.14 2.77
C GLY A 378 -11.84 -26.66 2.72
N LEU A 379 -12.24 -27.31 1.62
CA LEU A 379 -12.11 -28.76 1.42
C LEU A 379 -10.77 -29.14 0.79
N PHE A 380 -10.37 -28.42 -0.26
CA PHE A 380 -9.09 -28.56 -0.96
C PHE A 380 -8.33 -27.23 -0.96
N GLY A 381 -7.10 -27.22 -0.46
CA GLY A 381 -6.23 -26.04 -0.51
C GLY A 381 -5.42 -25.85 0.75
N ASN A 382 -4.41 -24.99 0.69
CA ASN A 382 -3.50 -24.79 1.79
C ASN A 382 -3.99 -23.70 2.75
N GLY A 383 -3.79 -23.95 4.04
CA GLY A 383 -3.89 -22.91 5.06
C GLY A 383 -2.77 -21.89 4.88
N ALA A 384 -3.03 -20.65 5.26
CA ALA A 384 -2.08 -19.58 5.00
C ALA A 384 -1.11 -19.35 6.17
N ALA A 385 0.04 -18.74 5.88
CA ALA A 385 0.96 -18.33 6.92
C ALA A 385 0.34 -17.24 7.83
N GLY A 386 0.68 -17.29 9.12
CA GLY A 386 0.45 -16.18 10.04
C GLY A 386 1.44 -15.04 9.79
N GLY A 387 1.04 -13.81 10.12
CA GLY A 387 1.89 -12.63 10.00
C GLY A 387 2.97 -12.58 11.09
N ALA A 388 4.08 -11.92 10.79
CA ALA A 388 5.13 -11.68 11.79
C ALA A 388 4.67 -10.70 12.88
N GLY A 389 5.17 -10.84 14.10
CA GLY A 389 4.99 -9.81 15.14
C GLY A 389 5.94 -8.64 14.91
N GLY A 390 5.47 -7.42 15.17
CA GLY A 390 6.26 -6.20 14.99
C GLY A 390 7.37 -6.04 16.03
N ALA A 391 8.41 -5.29 15.69
CA ALA A 391 9.50 -4.99 16.61
C ALA A 391 9.08 -4.08 17.77
N GLY A 392 9.70 -4.23 18.94
CA GLY A 392 9.54 -3.29 20.06
C GLY A 392 10.25 -1.96 19.82
N GLY A 393 9.72 -0.88 20.39
CA GLY A 393 10.31 0.46 20.30
C GLY A 393 11.61 0.62 21.10
N ALA A 394 12.48 1.51 20.64
CA ALA A 394 13.75 1.80 21.30
C ALA A 394 13.57 2.78 22.48
N SER A 395 14.36 2.64 23.55
CA SER A 395 14.35 3.56 24.71
C SER A 395 15.69 3.55 25.47
N GLN A 396 16.00 4.65 26.16
CA GLN A 396 17.21 4.78 26.99
C GLN A 396 17.11 4.00 28.31
N THR A 397 15.90 3.66 28.76
CA THR A 397 15.67 2.99 30.06
C THR A 397 14.76 1.77 29.92
N PHE A 398 13.53 1.92 29.46
CA PHE A 398 12.56 0.83 29.29
C PHE A 398 12.19 0.66 27.82
N THR A 399 12.88 -0.28 27.17
CA THR A 399 12.62 -0.65 25.77
C THR A 399 11.27 -1.35 25.62
N GLY A 400 10.73 -1.39 24.41
CA GLY A 400 9.50 -2.10 24.10
C GLY A 400 9.75 -3.59 23.85
N ALA A 401 8.82 -4.45 24.22
CA ALA A 401 8.85 -5.87 23.85
C ALA A 401 8.48 -6.06 22.36
N GLY A 402 8.99 -7.13 21.75
CA GLY A 402 8.54 -7.56 20.43
C GLY A 402 7.13 -8.15 20.46
N GLY A 403 6.37 -7.95 19.39
CA GLY A 403 5.03 -8.50 19.21
C GLY A 403 5.06 -10.01 18.94
N ALA A 404 3.99 -10.73 19.29
CA ALA A 404 3.88 -12.15 18.97
C ALA A 404 3.60 -12.37 17.48
N GLY A 405 4.12 -13.45 16.90
CA GLY A 405 3.75 -13.90 15.56
C GLY A 405 2.34 -14.49 15.54
N GLY A 406 1.63 -14.29 14.43
CA GLY A 406 0.30 -14.81 14.20
C GLY A 406 0.29 -16.33 13.97
N THR A 407 -0.82 -16.99 14.28
CA THR A 407 -0.94 -18.44 14.02
C THR A 407 -1.11 -18.73 12.53
N GLY A 408 -0.59 -19.86 12.08
CA GLY A 408 -0.85 -20.37 10.73
C GLY A 408 -2.26 -20.93 10.61
N GLY A 409 -2.87 -20.73 9.45
CA GLY A 409 -4.22 -21.18 9.15
C GLY A 409 -4.32 -22.68 8.91
N ALA A 410 -5.49 -23.26 9.15
CA ALA A 410 -5.74 -24.68 8.89
C ALA A 410 -5.76 -24.99 7.38
N GLY A 411 -5.18 -26.12 6.99
CA GLY A 411 -5.31 -26.69 5.65
C GLY A 411 -6.71 -27.22 5.36
N GLY A 412 -6.99 -27.48 4.08
CA GLY A 412 -8.29 -27.97 3.63
C GLY A 412 -8.64 -29.29 4.30
N TRP A 413 -9.91 -29.47 4.71
CA TRP A 413 -10.33 -30.59 5.54
C TRP A 413 -9.94 -31.96 4.96
N LEU A 414 -10.07 -32.13 3.64
CA LEU A 414 -9.69 -33.37 2.97
C LEU A 414 -8.25 -33.32 2.47
N TYR A 415 -7.86 -32.22 1.83
CA TYR A 415 -6.55 -32.08 1.21
C TYR A 415 -5.97 -30.68 1.40
N GLY A 416 -4.77 -30.61 1.97
CA GLY A 416 -4.01 -29.38 2.06
C GLY A 416 -3.13 -29.28 3.30
N ASN A 417 -2.01 -28.58 3.15
CA ASN A 417 -1.10 -28.33 4.25
C ASN A 417 -1.66 -27.26 5.18
N GLY A 418 -1.37 -27.38 6.48
CA GLY A 418 -1.52 -26.28 7.42
C GLY A 418 -0.50 -25.18 7.12
N GLY A 419 -0.87 -23.93 7.36
CA GLY A 419 -0.02 -22.78 7.15
C GLY A 419 1.05 -22.65 8.24
N ALA A 420 2.19 -22.05 7.92
CA ALA A 420 3.24 -21.79 8.89
C ALA A 420 2.82 -20.70 9.91
N GLY A 421 3.27 -20.82 11.16
CA GLY A 421 3.14 -19.76 12.15
C GLY A 421 4.09 -18.59 11.84
N GLY A 422 3.64 -17.37 12.13
CA GLY A 422 4.44 -16.16 11.97
C GLY A 422 5.59 -16.08 12.98
N ALA A 423 6.69 -15.45 12.61
CA ALA A 423 7.81 -15.21 13.53
C ALA A 423 7.42 -14.17 14.60
N GLY A 424 7.95 -14.31 15.81
CA GLY A 424 7.84 -13.27 16.85
C GLY A 424 8.76 -12.08 16.55
N GLY A 425 8.31 -10.89 16.90
CA GLY A 425 9.05 -9.64 16.74
C GLY A 425 10.23 -9.55 17.70
N VAL A 426 11.26 -8.79 17.31
CA VAL A 426 12.43 -8.55 18.15
C VAL A 426 12.12 -7.54 19.26
N GLY A 427 12.75 -7.68 20.43
CA GLY A 427 12.71 -6.66 21.48
C GLY A 427 13.39 -5.36 21.05
N GLY A 428 12.93 -4.23 21.59
CA GLY A 428 13.41 -2.90 21.24
C GLY A 428 14.82 -2.60 21.76
N ALA A 429 15.59 -1.84 21.00
CA ALA A 429 16.99 -1.56 21.31
C ALA A 429 17.17 -0.52 22.44
N GLY A 430 18.17 -0.72 23.31
CA GLY A 430 18.58 0.26 24.31
C GLY A 430 19.49 1.34 23.70
N ILE A 431 19.10 2.62 23.79
CA ILE A 431 19.79 3.74 23.10
C ILE A 431 20.85 4.46 23.96
N GLY A 432 21.16 3.96 25.16
CA GLY A 432 22.15 4.58 26.05
C GLY A 432 22.70 3.70 27.17
N THR A 433 23.36 4.31 28.16
CA THR A 433 24.16 3.59 29.17
C THR A 433 23.36 2.77 30.16
N GLY A 434 22.02 2.94 30.24
CA GLY A 434 21.19 2.38 31.31
C GLY A 434 19.94 1.59 30.90
N GLY A 435 19.83 1.15 29.64
CA GLY A 435 18.63 0.44 29.17
C GLY A 435 18.53 -1.01 29.68
N LEU A 436 17.36 -1.40 30.20
CA LEU A 436 16.99 -2.80 30.37
C LEU A 436 16.77 -3.43 29.00
N GLY A 437 17.27 -4.65 28.80
CA GLY A 437 16.93 -5.40 27.60
C GLY A 437 15.47 -5.88 27.67
N SER A 438 14.77 -5.80 26.55
CA SER A 438 13.37 -6.20 26.41
C SER A 438 13.22 -7.56 25.75
N ASN A 439 12.11 -8.21 26.09
CA ASN A 439 11.85 -9.55 25.59
C ASN A 439 11.49 -9.54 24.11
N GLY A 440 11.94 -10.56 23.39
CA GLY A 440 11.42 -10.88 22.07
C GLY A 440 10.01 -11.47 22.17
N GLY A 441 9.23 -11.31 21.10
CA GLY A 441 7.90 -11.87 20.97
C GLY A 441 7.91 -13.37 20.71
N ASN A 442 6.85 -14.08 21.10
CA ASN A 442 6.73 -15.51 20.81
C ASN A 442 6.42 -15.75 19.32
N GLY A 443 6.93 -16.84 18.76
CA GLY A 443 6.52 -17.33 17.46
C GLY A 443 5.11 -17.90 17.48
N GLY A 444 4.38 -17.73 16.39
CA GLY A 444 3.03 -18.25 16.20
C GLY A 444 3.03 -19.76 15.99
N THR A 445 1.93 -20.43 16.36
CA THR A 445 1.77 -21.87 16.12
C THR A 445 1.49 -22.14 14.64
N GLY A 446 2.01 -23.25 14.11
CA GLY A 446 1.63 -23.73 12.78
C GLY A 446 0.21 -24.29 12.75
N GLY A 447 -0.45 -24.15 11.60
CA GLY A 447 -1.80 -24.61 11.38
C GLY A 447 -1.91 -26.12 11.24
N ILE A 448 -3.07 -26.69 11.55
CA ILE A 448 -3.32 -28.11 11.35
C ILE A 448 -3.44 -28.43 9.85
N GLY A 449 -2.88 -29.57 9.43
CA GLY A 449 -3.08 -30.11 8.08
C GLY A 449 -4.45 -30.76 7.91
N GLY A 450 -4.83 -30.99 6.65
CA GLY A 450 -6.01 -31.75 6.28
C GLY A 450 -5.93 -33.24 6.63
N LEU A 451 -6.92 -34.01 6.20
CA LEU A 451 -6.84 -35.48 6.25
C LEU A 451 -5.58 -35.97 5.52
N ILE A 452 -5.30 -35.37 4.37
CA ILE A 452 -4.05 -35.53 3.63
C ILE A 452 -3.38 -34.16 3.51
N GLY A 453 -2.23 -34.02 4.15
CA GLY A 453 -1.46 -32.78 4.18
C GLY A 453 -0.60 -32.69 5.44
N ASN A 454 0.49 -31.95 5.33
CA ASN A 454 1.36 -31.69 6.47
C ASN A 454 0.71 -30.71 7.43
N GLY A 455 1.00 -30.83 8.72
CA GLY A 455 0.82 -29.73 9.66
C GLY A 455 1.83 -28.63 9.38
N GLY A 456 1.46 -27.37 9.58
CA GLY A 456 2.33 -26.24 9.32
C GLY A 456 3.46 -26.11 10.33
N ALA A 457 4.61 -25.60 9.91
CA ALA A 457 5.73 -25.28 10.81
C ALA A 457 5.34 -24.19 11.84
N GLY A 458 5.86 -24.30 13.06
CA GLY A 458 5.79 -23.22 14.04
C GLY A 458 6.71 -22.06 13.71
N GLY A 459 6.31 -20.84 14.06
CA GLY A 459 7.10 -19.63 13.89
C GLY A 459 8.28 -19.57 14.86
N ALA A 460 9.38 -18.96 14.45
CA ALA A 460 10.51 -18.70 15.34
C ALA A 460 10.15 -17.67 16.41
N GLY A 461 10.70 -17.81 17.62
CA GLY A 461 10.64 -16.77 18.64
C GLY A 461 11.55 -15.59 18.28
N GLY A 462 11.10 -14.38 18.60
CA GLY A 462 11.87 -13.15 18.41
C GLY A 462 13.04 -13.06 19.38
N ALA A 463 14.12 -12.43 18.96
CA ALA A 463 15.27 -12.19 19.83
C ALA A 463 14.95 -11.15 20.91
N GLY A 464 15.46 -11.36 22.13
CA GLY A 464 15.49 -10.32 23.16
C GLY A 464 16.57 -9.29 22.84
N SER A 465 16.38 -8.05 23.28
CA SER A 465 17.36 -6.99 23.04
C SER A 465 18.47 -6.98 24.09
N ALA A 466 19.65 -6.56 23.65
CA ALA A 466 20.75 -6.31 24.57
C ALA A 466 20.42 -5.14 25.50
N SER A 467 20.87 -5.23 26.76
CA SER A 467 20.83 -4.11 27.69
C SER A 467 22.00 -3.14 27.45
N GLY A 468 21.87 -1.92 27.96
CA GLY A 468 22.97 -0.96 28.00
C GLY A 468 24.19 -1.47 28.81
N PRO A 469 25.37 -0.83 28.66
CA PRO A 469 26.63 -1.28 29.27
C PRO A 469 26.65 -1.38 30.81
N SER A 470 25.71 -0.75 31.52
CA SER A 470 25.73 -0.65 32.98
C SER A 470 24.86 -1.71 33.67
N GLY A 471 25.40 -2.87 34.04
CA GLY A 471 24.83 -3.75 35.09
C GLY A 471 23.40 -4.31 34.92
N TYR A 472 22.69 -3.99 33.84
CA TYR A 472 21.34 -4.46 33.54
C TYR A 472 21.36 -5.80 32.80
N SER A 473 20.35 -6.64 33.05
CA SER A 473 20.22 -7.89 32.31
C SER A 473 19.68 -7.65 30.91
N GLY A 474 20.17 -8.44 29.95
CA GLY A 474 19.58 -8.48 28.61
C GLY A 474 18.16 -9.04 28.65
N GLY A 475 17.38 -8.74 27.61
CA GLY A 475 16.00 -9.19 27.48
C GLY A 475 15.92 -10.65 27.09
N ASN A 476 14.88 -11.36 27.54
CA ASN A 476 14.73 -12.77 27.20
C ASN A 476 14.33 -12.95 25.73
N GLY A 477 14.77 -14.03 25.12
CA GLY A 477 14.26 -14.42 23.81
C GLY A 477 12.82 -14.94 23.93
N GLY A 478 12.03 -14.72 22.89
CA GLY A 478 10.68 -15.28 22.78
C GLY A 478 10.70 -16.80 22.58
N ASN A 479 9.63 -17.47 22.96
CA ASN A 479 9.47 -18.89 22.70
C ASN A 479 9.19 -19.13 21.21
N GLY A 480 9.69 -20.24 20.67
CA GLY A 480 9.26 -20.73 19.37
C GLY A 480 7.82 -21.27 19.43
N GLY A 481 7.07 -21.10 18.35
CA GLY A 481 5.71 -21.59 18.23
C GLY A 481 5.66 -23.10 17.99
N ASN A 482 4.60 -23.77 18.43
CA ASN A 482 4.45 -25.20 18.18
C ASN A 482 4.13 -25.47 16.69
N GLY A 483 4.61 -26.59 16.16
CA GLY A 483 4.20 -27.08 14.85
C GLY A 483 2.78 -27.65 14.87
N GLY A 484 2.08 -27.53 13.74
CA GLY A 484 0.74 -28.05 13.54
C GLY A 484 0.73 -29.56 13.35
N ALA A 485 -0.37 -30.22 13.71
CA ALA A 485 -0.54 -31.65 13.51
C ALA A 485 -1.01 -31.98 12.08
N ALA A 486 -0.58 -33.14 11.56
CA ALA A 486 -1.23 -33.80 10.44
C ALA A 486 -2.26 -34.82 10.95
N GLN A 487 -3.25 -35.20 10.13
CA GLN A 487 -4.36 -36.05 10.58
C GLN A 487 -4.23 -37.52 10.18
N LEU A 488 -4.21 -37.84 8.88
CA LEU A 488 -4.12 -39.24 8.40
C LEU A 488 -2.85 -39.49 7.59
N ILE A 489 -2.62 -38.72 6.53
CA ILE A 489 -1.42 -38.79 5.68
C ILE A 489 -0.75 -37.41 5.73
N GLY A 490 0.55 -37.37 6.01
CA GLY A 490 1.33 -36.13 6.09
C GLY A 490 2.19 -36.08 7.36
N ALA A 491 3.27 -35.29 7.30
CA ALA A 491 4.15 -35.04 8.42
C ALA A 491 3.52 -34.01 9.37
N GLY A 492 3.81 -34.12 10.67
CA GLY A 492 3.56 -33.01 11.58
C GLY A 492 4.54 -31.87 11.28
N GLY A 493 4.12 -30.63 11.51
CA GLY A 493 4.99 -29.48 11.32
C GLY A 493 6.09 -29.42 12.37
N GLY A 494 7.27 -28.94 11.99
CA GLY A 494 8.35 -28.70 12.95
C GLY A 494 7.98 -27.61 13.96
N GLY A 495 8.42 -27.75 15.21
CA GLY A 495 8.34 -26.67 16.19
C GLY A 495 9.33 -25.55 15.89
N GLY A 496 8.92 -24.30 16.12
CA GLY A 496 9.73 -23.12 15.91
C GLY A 496 10.94 -23.07 16.84
N VAL A 497 12.06 -22.52 16.36
CA VAL A 497 13.23 -22.27 17.20
C VAL A 497 12.95 -21.18 18.22
N ALA A 498 13.59 -21.28 19.37
CA ALA A 498 13.57 -20.22 20.37
C ALA A 498 14.30 -18.97 19.89
N GLY A 499 13.79 -17.81 20.29
CA GLY A 499 14.53 -16.56 20.20
C GLY A 499 15.73 -16.58 21.15
N VAL A 500 16.85 -16.03 20.68
CA VAL A 500 18.04 -15.84 21.51
C VAL A 500 17.81 -14.73 22.53
N GLY A 501 18.29 -14.92 23.75
CA GLY A 501 18.31 -13.85 24.75
C GLY A 501 19.32 -12.77 24.40
N GLY A 502 19.00 -11.53 24.74
CA GLY A 502 19.88 -10.38 24.52
C GLY A 502 21.09 -10.39 25.44
N ALA A 503 22.19 -9.80 24.99
CA ALA A 503 23.38 -9.66 25.82
C ALA A 503 23.13 -8.76 27.05
N GLY A 504 23.70 -9.14 28.19
CA GLY A 504 23.69 -8.31 29.40
C GLY A 504 24.76 -7.21 29.36
N GLY A 505 24.58 -6.19 30.18
CA GLY A 505 25.59 -5.17 30.42
C GLY A 505 26.82 -5.76 31.10
N THR A 506 27.88 -4.96 31.20
CA THR A 506 29.12 -5.39 31.88
C THR A 506 28.83 -5.85 33.32
N GLY A 507 29.18 -7.10 33.65
CA GLY A 507 28.92 -7.72 34.96
C GLY A 507 27.48 -8.22 35.20
N ALA A 508 26.59 -8.12 34.20
CA ALA A 508 25.20 -8.56 34.30
C ALA A 508 24.91 -9.81 33.48
N ALA A 509 23.82 -10.51 33.82
CA ALA A 509 23.41 -11.70 33.09
C ALA A 509 22.83 -11.35 31.71
N ALA A 510 23.15 -12.16 30.70
CA ALA A 510 22.40 -12.16 29.45
C ALA A 510 20.95 -12.60 29.71
N GLY A 511 20.04 -12.17 28.84
CA GLY A 511 18.69 -12.69 28.81
C GLY A 511 18.69 -14.18 28.51
N VAL A 512 17.64 -14.86 28.97
CA VAL A 512 17.48 -16.30 28.76
C VAL A 512 16.94 -16.53 27.34
N THR A 513 17.55 -17.45 26.59
CA THR A 513 16.99 -17.95 25.32
C THR A 513 15.63 -18.58 25.60
N GLY A 514 14.64 -18.30 24.76
CA GLY A 514 13.30 -18.88 24.91
C GLY A 514 13.30 -20.41 24.82
N SER A 515 12.12 -21.00 25.00
CA SER A 515 11.91 -22.42 24.74
C SER A 515 11.58 -22.66 23.27
N ALA A 516 12.13 -23.73 22.69
CA ALA A 516 11.71 -24.18 21.36
C ALA A 516 10.27 -24.70 21.39
N GLY A 517 9.57 -24.54 20.28
CA GLY A 517 8.23 -25.10 20.12
C GLY A 517 8.24 -26.62 20.01
N ALA A 518 7.15 -27.24 20.43
CA ALA A 518 6.94 -28.67 20.20
C ALA A 518 6.68 -28.95 18.71
N SER A 519 7.19 -30.08 18.21
CA SER A 519 6.82 -30.56 16.88
C SER A 519 5.39 -31.10 16.88
N GLY A 520 4.69 -30.92 15.76
CA GLY A 520 3.39 -31.49 15.53
C GLY A 520 3.44 -33.01 15.39
N VAL A 521 2.30 -33.65 15.64
CA VAL A 521 2.16 -35.10 15.48
C VAL A 521 1.91 -35.42 14.00
N GLY A 522 2.64 -36.41 13.46
CA GLY A 522 2.41 -36.92 12.10
C GLY A 522 1.10 -37.71 11.97
N GLY A 523 0.61 -37.85 10.74
CA GLY A 523 -0.64 -38.56 10.46
C GLY A 523 -0.59 -40.03 10.87
N ARG A 524 -1.75 -40.61 11.22
CA ARG A 524 -1.84 -42.02 11.67
C ARG A 524 -1.30 -43.05 10.68
N LEU A 525 -1.28 -42.71 9.39
CA LEU A 525 -0.78 -43.57 8.31
C LEU A 525 0.55 -43.06 7.73
N TYR A 526 1.15 -42.04 8.33
CA TYR A 526 2.47 -41.52 7.97
C TYR A 526 3.56 -42.37 8.63
N SER A 527 4.13 -43.30 7.86
CA SER A 527 5.37 -44.00 8.24
C SER A 527 6.52 -43.36 7.46
N GLY A 528 7.55 -42.88 8.17
CA GLY A 528 8.78 -42.34 7.55
C GLY A 528 9.55 -43.32 6.65
N ASN A 529 9.04 -44.53 6.44
CA ASN A 529 9.45 -45.50 5.41
C ASN A 529 8.20 -46.27 4.94
N GLY A 530 7.84 -46.27 3.66
CA GLY A 530 6.76 -47.18 3.23
C GLY A 530 6.18 -47.11 1.81
N ILE A 531 6.51 -46.11 0.98
CA ILE A 531 6.04 -46.08 -0.42
C ILE A 531 7.30 -46.05 -1.29
N PRO A 532 7.46 -46.98 -2.25
CA PRO A 532 8.73 -47.16 -2.96
C PRO A 532 9.20 -45.84 -3.56
N ASP A 533 10.42 -45.45 -3.14
CA ASP A 533 11.25 -44.46 -3.78
C ASP A 533 11.46 -44.90 -5.23
N ILE A 534 11.14 -44.00 -6.16
CA ILE A 534 11.63 -44.07 -7.52
C ILE A 534 12.56 -42.86 -7.67
N PHE A 535 13.87 -43.12 -7.60
CA PHE A 535 14.97 -42.14 -7.71
C PHE A 535 15.08 -41.13 -6.55
N GLY A 536 14.85 -41.56 -5.32
CA GLY A 536 14.97 -40.73 -4.10
C GLY A 536 13.75 -39.84 -3.82
N ARG A 537 12.65 -40.00 -4.58
CA ARG A 537 11.36 -39.33 -4.36
C ARG A 537 10.24 -40.36 -4.25
N PRO A 538 9.28 -40.19 -3.31
CA PRO A 538 8.17 -41.13 -3.18
C PRO A 538 7.24 -41.06 -4.39
N LEU A 539 6.55 -42.16 -4.71
CA LEU A 539 5.50 -42.15 -5.73
C LEU A 539 4.25 -41.39 -5.23
N ILE A 540 3.90 -41.60 -3.96
CA ILE A 540 2.78 -40.98 -3.25
C ILE A 540 3.31 -40.51 -1.89
N GLY A 541 3.00 -39.28 -1.49
CA GLY A 541 3.36 -38.71 -0.19
C GLY A 541 3.72 -37.24 -0.28
N ASP A 542 3.46 -36.51 0.80
CA ASP A 542 3.81 -35.09 0.89
C ASP A 542 5.32 -34.93 1.12
N GLY A 543 5.89 -33.84 0.61
CA GLY A 543 7.28 -33.46 0.85
C GLY A 543 7.49 -33.05 2.30
N ALA A 544 8.70 -33.27 2.83
CA ALA A 544 8.99 -32.89 4.21
C ALA A 544 9.08 -31.37 4.37
N ASP A 545 8.49 -30.82 5.43
CA ASP A 545 8.68 -29.41 5.77
C ASP A 545 10.14 -29.13 6.14
N GLY A 546 10.66 -27.98 5.71
CA GLY A 546 11.99 -27.51 6.07
C GLY A 546 12.09 -27.20 7.56
N ALA A 547 13.28 -27.41 8.14
CA ALA A 547 13.49 -27.20 9.56
C ALA A 547 13.32 -25.71 9.93
N PRO A 548 12.45 -25.36 10.90
CA PRO A 548 12.28 -23.97 11.34
C PRO A 548 13.58 -23.37 11.86
N GLY A 549 13.79 -22.08 11.62
CA GLY A 549 15.00 -21.33 11.99
C GLY A 549 16.27 -21.65 11.18
N THR A 550 16.18 -22.44 10.10
CA THR A 550 17.34 -22.79 9.26
C THR A 550 17.28 -22.24 7.84
N GLY A 551 16.13 -21.72 7.42
CA GLY A 551 15.88 -21.35 6.03
C GLY A 551 15.90 -22.54 5.06
N GLN A 552 15.80 -23.78 5.55
CA GLN A 552 15.78 -24.96 4.68
C GLN A 552 14.54 -24.97 3.80
N ALA A 553 14.73 -25.26 2.51
CA ALA A 553 13.61 -25.47 1.61
C ALA A 553 12.79 -26.71 2.02
N GLY A 554 11.49 -26.65 1.75
CA GLY A 554 10.63 -27.82 1.83
C GLY A 554 10.98 -28.83 0.75
N GLY A 555 10.88 -30.12 1.08
CA GLY A 555 11.07 -31.19 0.12
C GLY A 555 9.94 -31.24 -0.91
N ASP A 556 10.24 -31.73 -2.10
CA ASP A 556 9.22 -31.95 -3.12
C ASP A 556 8.23 -33.06 -2.71
N GLY A 557 6.98 -32.91 -3.13
CA GLY A 557 5.96 -33.95 -3.06
C GLY A 557 6.25 -35.14 -3.98
N GLY A 558 5.52 -36.23 -3.76
CA GLY A 558 5.64 -37.45 -4.54
C GLY A 558 5.29 -37.29 -6.02
N TRP A 559 5.84 -38.15 -6.88
CA TRP A 559 5.73 -38.03 -8.34
C TRP A 559 4.28 -38.02 -8.86
N LEU A 560 3.41 -38.88 -8.33
CA LEU A 560 2.01 -38.97 -8.77
C LEU A 560 1.07 -38.16 -7.87
N TYR A 561 1.26 -38.26 -6.56
CA TYR A 561 0.38 -37.61 -5.60
C TYR A 561 1.15 -37.14 -4.37
N GLY A 562 1.01 -35.88 -4.00
CA GLY A 562 1.62 -35.34 -2.79
C GLY A 562 1.84 -33.83 -2.87
N ASN A 563 1.56 -33.16 -1.75
CA ASN A 563 1.88 -31.76 -1.58
C ASN A 563 3.39 -31.57 -1.49
N GLY A 564 3.90 -30.41 -1.89
CA GLY A 564 5.24 -29.98 -1.49
C GLY A 564 5.28 -29.67 0.00
N GLY A 565 6.44 -29.87 0.61
CA GLY A 565 6.68 -29.48 2.01
C GLY A 565 6.80 -27.95 2.15
N ASN A 566 6.40 -27.41 3.29
CA ASN A 566 6.59 -25.99 3.59
C ASN A 566 8.07 -25.67 3.79
N GLY A 567 8.52 -24.47 3.41
CA GLY A 567 9.85 -23.98 3.73
C GLY A 567 10.02 -23.68 5.23
N GLY A 568 11.19 -23.98 5.76
CA GLY A 568 11.56 -23.62 7.13
C GLY A 568 11.77 -22.11 7.25
N SER A 569 11.36 -21.53 8.39
CA SER A 569 11.68 -20.13 8.71
C SER A 569 13.20 -19.90 8.79
N GLY A 570 13.68 -18.69 8.49
CA GLY A 570 15.08 -18.31 8.60
C GLY A 570 15.49 -17.93 10.03
N ALA A 571 16.75 -18.19 10.40
CA ALA A 571 17.40 -17.50 11.52
C ALA A 571 17.71 -16.04 11.14
N ALA A 572 18.06 -15.19 12.11
CA ALA A 572 18.44 -13.80 11.85
C ALA A 572 19.45 -13.68 10.68
N GLY A 573 19.14 -12.83 9.69
CA GLY A 573 19.95 -12.64 8.48
C GLY A 573 19.87 -13.77 7.44
N GLN A 574 19.14 -14.86 7.70
CA GLN A 574 18.90 -15.94 6.74
C GLN A 574 17.50 -15.85 6.14
N ALA A 575 17.43 -16.04 4.82
CA ALA A 575 16.15 -16.09 4.12
C ALA A 575 15.33 -17.30 4.57
N GLY A 576 14.01 -17.18 4.44
CA GLY A 576 13.11 -18.30 4.57
C GLY A 576 13.35 -19.33 3.45
N GLY A 577 13.17 -20.60 3.77
CA GLY A 577 13.29 -21.66 2.78
C GLY A 577 12.16 -21.59 1.75
N ALA A 578 12.44 -21.93 0.49
CA ALA A 578 11.38 -22.08 -0.49
C ALA A 578 10.46 -23.25 -0.13
N GLY A 579 9.18 -23.17 -0.49
CA GLY A 579 8.29 -24.33 -0.45
C GLY A 579 8.67 -25.35 -1.53
N GLY A 580 8.49 -26.63 -1.22
CA GLY A 580 8.72 -27.72 -2.18
C GLY A 580 7.67 -27.74 -3.28
N ALA A 581 8.03 -28.24 -4.46
CA ALA A 581 7.08 -28.41 -5.55
C ALA A 581 6.26 -29.70 -5.38
N ALA A 582 5.01 -29.70 -5.83
CA ALA A 582 4.23 -30.92 -5.97
C ALA A 582 4.57 -31.69 -7.26
N GLY A 583 4.14 -32.95 -7.35
CA GLY A 583 4.31 -33.81 -8.53
C GLY A 583 3.21 -33.63 -9.58
N LEU A 584 2.53 -34.72 -9.96
CA LEU A 584 1.42 -34.66 -10.91
C LEU A 584 0.14 -34.06 -10.29
N ILE A 585 -0.21 -34.50 -9.09
CA ILE A 585 -1.35 -34.02 -8.31
C ILE A 585 -0.86 -33.59 -6.92
N GLY A 586 -1.08 -32.33 -6.57
CA GLY A 586 -0.89 -31.83 -5.21
C GLY A 586 -0.56 -30.35 -5.13
N ASN A 587 -0.67 -29.74 -3.96
CA ASN A 587 -0.40 -28.33 -3.80
C ASN A 587 1.09 -28.08 -3.54
N GLY A 588 1.63 -26.97 -4.03
CA GLY A 588 2.96 -26.52 -3.66
C GLY A 588 3.05 -26.16 -2.18
N GLY A 589 4.22 -26.35 -1.58
CA GLY A 589 4.46 -25.97 -0.18
C GLY A 589 4.52 -24.45 0.00
N ALA A 590 4.13 -23.94 1.16
CA ALA A 590 4.31 -22.52 1.47
C ALA A 590 5.80 -22.19 1.66
N GLY A 591 6.21 -20.97 1.33
CA GLY A 591 7.53 -20.46 1.66
C GLY A 591 7.69 -20.18 3.16
N GLY A 592 8.89 -20.40 3.69
CA GLY A 592 9.24 -20.08 5.06
C GLY A 592 9.36 -18.58 5.28
N THR A 593 9.09 -18.11 6.50
CA THR A 593 9.32 -16.71 6.86
C THR A 593 10.81 -16.39 6.89
N GLY A 594 11.21 -15.20 6.47
CA GLY A 594 12.59 -14.72 6.62
C GLY A 594 12.93 -14.49 8.08
N GLY A 595 14.19 -14.75 8.46
CA GLY A 595 14.69 -14.24 9.73
C GLY A 595 14.96 -12.74 9.63
N SER A 596 15.37 -12.11 10.74
CA SER A 596 15.45 -10.65 10.81
C SER A 596 16.20 -10.01 9.63
N GLY A 597 15.54 -9.07 8.94
CA GLY A 597 16.02 -8.34 7.75
C GLY A 597 16.19 -9.18 6.48
N ALA A 598 15.88 -10.48 6.51
CA ALA A 598 16.08 -11.39 5.39
C ALA A 598 14.77 -11.73 4.68
N ALA A 599 14.86 -12.07 3.40
CA ALA A 599 13.69 -12.32 2.57
C ALA A 599 12.91 -13.56 3.01
N GLY A 600 11.60 -13.56 2.78
CA GLY A 600 10.78 -14.76 2.85
C GLY A 600 11.11 -15.72 1.70
N GLY A 601 10.84 -17.01 1.91
CA GLY A 601 11.00 -18.03 0.89
C GLY A 601 9.87 -17.98 -0.13
N ASN A 602 10.15 -18.34 -1.38
CA ASN A 602 9.10 -18.45 -2.40
C ASN A 602 8.20 -19.66 -2.12
N GLY A 603 6.94 -19.58 -2.52
CA GLY A 603 6.03 -20.72 -2.54
C GLY A 603 6.43 -21.74 -3.61
N GLY A 604 6.18 -23.02 -3.33
CA GLY A 604 6.43 -24.11 -4.25
C GLY A 604 5.40 -24.18 -5.38
N ALA A 605 5.77 -24.76 -6.52
CA ALA A 605 4.83 -24.97 -7.62
C ALA A 605 3.77 -26.04 -7.26
N GLY A 606 2.54 -25.80 -7.70
CA GLY A 606 1.47 -26.79 -7.67
C GLY A 606 1.70 -27.94 -8.66
N GLY A 607 0.93 -29.00 -8.51
CA GLY A 607 1.06 -30.21 -9.30
C GLY A 607 0.75 -29.94 -10.77
N TRP A 608 1.48 -30.62 -11.68
CA TRP A 608 1.40 -30.35 -13.12
C TRP A 608 -0.02 -30.48 -13.68
N LEU A 609 -0.82 -31.45 -13.21
CA LEU A 609 -2.20 -31.64 -13.66
C LEU A 609 -3.20 -30.92 -12.75
N PHE A 610 -3.13 -31.18 -11.44
CA PHE A 610 -4.00 -30.58 -10.42
C PHE A 610 -3.19 -30.12 -9.22
N GLY A 611 -3.40 -28.88 -8.79
CA GLY A 611 -2.83 -28.39 -7.56
C GLY A 611 -2.60 -26.90 -7.53
N ASN A 612 -2.82 -26.30 -6.37
CA ASN A 612 -2.56 -24.89 -6.16
C ASN A 612 -1.05 -24.65 -5.97
N GLY A 613 -0.56 -23.51 -6.40
CA GLY A 613 0.75 -23.02 -5.98
C GLY A 613 0.79 -22.73 -4.49
N GLY A 614 1.96 -22.84 -3.88
CA GLY A 614 2.17 -22.50 -2.47
C GLY A 614 2.26 -20.98 -2.25
N ASN A 615 1.84 -20.50 -1.09
CA ASN A 615 1.98 -19.08 -0.74
C ASN A 615 3.46 -18.74 -0.47
N GLY A 616 3.87 -17.51 -0.79
CA GLY A 616 5.18 -16.98 -0.41
C GLY A 616 5.29 -16.71 1.09
N GLY A 617 6.49 -16.85 1.62
CA GLY A 617 6.80 -16.55 3.02
C GLY A 617 6.95 -15.04 3.24
N THR A 618 6.63 -14.58 4.45
CA THR A 618 6.85 -13.17 4.82
C THR A 618 8.34 -12.86 4.96
N GLY A 619 8.77 -11.67 4.55
CA GLY A 619 10.08 -11.13 4.89
C GLY A 619 10.22 -10.91 6.40
N GLY A 620 11.44 -11.01 6.89
CA GLY A 620 11.74 -10.78 8.30
C GLY A 620 12.00 -9.31 8.61
N ASP A 621 11.51 -8.88 9.75
CA ASP A 621 11.70 -7.52 10.26
C ASP A 621 13.16 -7.25 10.59
N ALA A 622 13.66 -6.07 10.25
CA ALA A 622 15.06 -5.74 10.42
C ALA A 622 15.41 -5.41 11.88
N VAL A 623 16.70 -5.54 12.18
CA VAL A 623 17.27 -5.11 13.47
C VAL A 623 17.52 -3.60 13.42
N ALA A 624 17.23 -2.91 14.51
CA ALA A 624 17.62 -1.52 14.68
C ALA A 624 19.16 -1.35 14.67
N GLY A 625 19.63 -0.20 14.21
CA GLY A 625 21.06 0.15 14.20
C GLY A 625 21.63 0.25 15.61
N LEU A 626 22.89 -0.15 15.79
CA LEU A 626 23.68 0.25 16.96
C LEU A 626 24.15 1.71 16.79
N PRO A 627 24.57 2.40 17.88
CA PRO A 627 25.18 3.71 17.79
C PRO A 627 26.23 3.83 16.67
N GLY A 628 26.03 4.77 15.76
CA GLY A 628 26.87 5.02 14.58
C GLY A 628 26.51 4.21 13.32
N LEU A 629 25.50 3.34 13.38
CA LEU A 629 25.03 2.52 12.26
C LEU A 629 23.57 2.81 11.89
N ASN A 630 23.27 2.76 10.59
CA ASN A 630 21.91 2.87 10.08
C ASN A 630 21.06 1.68 10.52
N GLY A 631 19.75 1.86 10.46
CA GLY A 631 18.80 0.76 10.61
C GLY A 631 18.96 -0.28 9.50
N GLY A 632 18.73 -1.55 9.82
CA GLY A 632 18.70 -2.61 8.82
C GLY A 632 17.47 -2.49 7.92
N ASN A 633 17.56 -2.91 6.66
CA ASN A 633 16.38 -2.98 5.80
C ASN A 633 15.52 -4.21 6.14
N GLY A 634 14.21 -4.06 6.01
CA GLY A 634 13.27 -5.17 6.09
C GLY A 634 13.48 -6.16 4.94
N GLY A 635 13.24 -7.44 5.21
CA GLY A 635 13.33 -8.47 4.20
C GLY A 635 12.19 -8.41 3.19
N ASN A 636 12.43 -8.71 1.92
CA ASN A 636 11.34 -8.82 0.94
C ASN A 636 10.47 -10.05 1.21
N GLY A 637 9.19 -9.98 0.87
CA GLY A 637 8.33 -11.15 0.82
C GLY A 637 8.72 -12.12 -0.31
N GLY A 638 8.51 -13.41 -0.10
CA GLY A 638 8.70 -14.42 -1.13
C GLY A 638 7.58 -14.42 -2.15
N ALA A 639 7.87 -14.77 -3.41
CA ALA A 639 6.83 -14.88 -4.43
C ALA A 639 5.92 -16.09 -4.18
N GLY A 640 4.66 -16.01 -4.61
CA GLY A 640 3.75 -17.14 -4.66
C GLY A 640 4.15 -18.15 -5.75
N GLY A 641 3.90 -19.43 -5.49
CA GLY A 641 4.14 -20.51 -6.44
C GLY A 641 3.12 -20.54 -7.57
N ALA A 642 3.52 -20.98 -8.76
CA ALA A 642 2.60 -21.16 -9.88
C ALA A 642 1.79 -22.47 -9.75
N ALA A 643 0.56 -22.48 -10.26
CA ALA A 643 -0.22 -23.72 -10.44
C ALA A 643 0.11 -24.43 -11.77
N GLY A 644 -0.33 -25.69 -11.91
CA GLY A 644 -0.19 -26.48 -13.13
C GLY A 644 -1.30 -26.25 -14.15
N TRP A 645 -1.96 -27.31 -14.63
CA TRP A 645 -3.09 -27.20 -15.56
C TRP A 645 -4.37 -26.70 -14.90
N TRP A 646 -4.67 -27.22 -13.72
CA TRP A 646 -5.81 -26.84 -12.88
C TRP A 646 -5.32 -26.47 -11.50
N GLY A 647 -5.69 -25.28 -11.01
CA GLY A 647 -5.37 -24.85 -9.66
C GLY A 647 -5.09 -23.36 -9.58
N HIS A 648 -5.10 -22.85 -8.36
CA HIS A 648 -4.92 -21.43 -8.08
C HIS A 648 -3.45 -21.08 -7.83
N GLY A 649 -3.02 -19.90 -8.26
CA GLY A 649 -1.68 -19.39 -7.97
C GLY A 649 -1.50 -19.09 -6.49
N GLY A 650 -0.29 -19.25 -5.97
CA GLY A 650 0.02 -18.92 -4.58
C GLY A 650 0.03 -17.41 -4.33
N ILE A 651 -0.36 -16.98 -3.14
CA ILE A 651 -0.32 -15.56 -2.75
C ILE A 651 1.13 -15.16 -2.42
N GLY A 652 1.55 -13.96 -2.82
CA GLY A 652 2.86 -13.39 -2.47
C GLY A 652 3.00 -13.08 -0.98
N GLY A 653 4.20 -13.29 -0.45
CA GLY A 653 4.53 -13.02 0.94
C GLY A 653 4.64 -11.51 1.22
N GLN A 654 4.41 -11.14 2.47
CA GLN A 654 4.54 -9.76 2.93
C GLN A 654 6.00 -9.30 3.02
N GLY A 655 6.30 -8.03 2.78
CA GLY A 655 7.58 -7.42 3.14
C GLY A 655 7.72 -7.22 4.66
N GLY A 656 8.94 -7.33 5.18
CA GLY A 656 9.28 -7.08 6.58
C GLY A 656 9.51 -5.60 6.88
N THR A 657 9.38 -5.22 8.14
CA THR A 657 9.59 -3.84 8.60
C THR A 657 11.09 -3.46 8.63
N GLY A 658 11.39 -2.19 8.35
CA GLY A 658 12.72 -1.62 8.44
C GLY A 658 13.12 -1.31 9.88
N GLY A 659 14.40 -1.46 10.20
CA GLY A 659 14.94 -1.19 11.52
C GLY A 659 15.13 0.30 11.78
N ALA A 660 14.97 0.72 13.02
CA ALA A 660 15.25 2.11 13.40
C ALA A 660 16.75 2.45 13.29
N ALA A 661 17.08 3.72 13.07
CA ALA A 661 18.46 4.22 13.04
C ALA A 661 19.14 4.12 14.42
N GLY A 662 20.47 3.97 14.46
CA GLY A 662 21.22 3.74 15.70
C GLY A 662 21.72 4.98 16.44
N GLY A 663 21.67 6.17 15.85
CA GLY A 663 22.11 7.43 16.50
C GLY A 663 23.63 7.59 16.60
N PHE A 664 24.14 8.44 17.51
CA PHE A 664 25.59 8.71 17.67
C PHE A 664 26.36 7.72 18.54
N ALA A 665 27.54 7.28 18.08
CA ALA A 665 28.59 6.76 18.95
C ALA A 665 29.42 7.92 19.53
N ASN A 666 29.50 8.05 20.85
CA ASN A 666 30.16 9.15 21.60
C ASN A 666 31.70 9.27 21.39
N THR A 667 32.27 8.91 20.24
CA THR A 667 33.74 8.96 20.02
C THR A 667 34.24 9.48 18.65
N ALA A 668 33.43 9.72 17.61
CA ALA A 668 33.87 10.49 16.43
C ALA A 668 32.70 10.91 15.50
N PRO A 669 32.63 12.17 15.01
CA PRO A 669 31.50 12.70 14.22
C PRO A 669 31.45 12.25 12.73
N SER A 670 32.21 11.23 12.31
CA SER A 670 32.31 10.82 10.89
C SER A 670 31.74 9.44 10.55
N THR A 671 31.17 8.73 11.53
CA THR A 671 30.50 7.43 11.34
C THR A 671 29.13 7.49 12.01
N ASN A 672 28.18 8.14 11.34
CA ASN A 672 26.87 8.47 11.90
C ASN A 672 25.78 7.56 11.29
N GLY A 673 24.97 6.94 12.15
CA GLY A 673 23.85 6.09 11.78
C GLY A 673 22.54 6.86 11.77
N LEU A 674 22.35 7.70 10.75
CA LEU A 674 21.26 8.68 10.67
C LEU A 674 20.08 8.22 9.81
N LEU A 675 20.19 7.06 9.14
CA LEU A 675 19.16 6.55 8.24
C LEU A 675 18.40 5.41 8.88
N GLY A 676 17.07 5.51 8.88
CA GLY A 676 16.18 4.39 9.12
C GLY A 676 16.30 3.39 7.98
N GLY A 677 16.12 2.11 8.28
CA GLY A 677 16.14 1.08 7.26
C GLY A 677 14.86 1.07 6.43
N ASN A 678 14.94 0.78 5.15
CA ASN A 678 13.76 0.71 4.29
C ASN A 678 12.90 -0.53 4.62
N GLY A 679 11.59 -0.42 4.41
CA GLY A 679 10.71 -1.57 4.43
C GLY A 679 10.99 -2.52 3.26
N GLY A 680 10.77 -3.82 3.47
CA GLY A 680 10.92 -4.82 2.42
C GLY A 680 9.78 -4.77 1.42
N ASN A 681 10.03 -5.12 0.16
CA ASN A 681 8.97 -5.20 -0.85
C ASN A 681 8.11 -6.45 -0.62
N GLY A 682 6.82 -6.39 -0.96
CA GLY A 682 5.96 -7.56 -1.04
C GLY A 682 6.37 -8.49 -2.19
N GLY A 683 6.11 -9.78 -2.02
CA GLY A 683 6.35 -10.78 -3.06
C GLY A 683 5.25 -10.78 -4.11
N ASP A 684 5.60 -11.11 -5.36
CA ASP A 684 4.61 -11.24 -6.43
C ASP A 684 3.71 -12.47 -6.21
N GLY A 685 2.47 -12.39 -6.70
CA GLY A 685 1.54 -13.52 -6.75
C GLY A 685 1.91 -14.53 -7.84
N GLY A 686 1.64 -15.80 -7.56
CA GLY A 686 1.89 -16.91 -8.46
C GLY A 686 0.89 -16.97 -9.62
N ALA A 687 1.32 -17.51 -10.76
CA ALA A 687 0.45 -17.72 -11.90
C ALA A 687 -0.64 -18.76 -11.59
N GLY A 688 -1.86 -18.50 -12.08
CA GLY A 688 -2.97 -19.45 -12.03
C GLY A 688 -2.79 -20.61 -13.02
N GLY A 689 -3.65 -21.62 -12.92
CA GLY A 689 -3.59 -22.80 -13.76
C GLY A 689 -3.72 -22.48 -15.25
N TRP A 690 -3.01 -23.23 -16.10
CA TRP A 690 -3.01 -22.99 -17.55
C TRP A 690 -4.41 -23.09 -18.16
N LEU A 691 -5.24 -24.05 -17.73
CA LEU A 691 -6.59 -24.21 -18.23
C LEU A 691 -7.62 -23.49 -17.35
N PHE A 692 -7.60 -23.77 -16.05
CA PHE A 692 -8.48 -23.14 -15.06
C PHE A 692 -7.76 -22.84 -13.77
N GLY A 693 -7.96 -21.63 -13.26
CA GLY A 693 -7.61 -21.24 -11.91
C GLY A 693 -7.21 -19.79 -11.84
N ASP A 694 -7.63 -19.15 -10.76
CA ASP A 694 -7.30 -17.75 -10.50
C ASP A 694 -5.82 -17.62 -10.14
N ALA A 695 -5.22 -16.49 -10.46
CA ALA A 695 -3.84 -16.21 -10.09
C ALA A 695 -3.74 -15.62 -8.68
N GLY A 696 -2.60 -15.84 -8.03
CA GLY A 696 -2.41 -15.40 -6.65
C GLY A 696 -2.26 -13.88 -6.54
N ALA A 697 -2.70 -13.31 -5.43
CA ALA A 697 -2.48 -11.89 -5.12
C ALA A 697 -1.01 -11.62 -4.76
N GLY A 698 -0.54 -10.38 -4.97
CA GLY A 698 0.75 -9.91 -4.47
C GLY A 698 0.71 -9.63 -2.97
N GLY A 699 1.87 -9.69 -2.32
CA GLY A 699 2.04 -9.32 -0.91
C GLY A 699 2.17 -7.82 -0.72
N GLN A 700 1.84 -7.33 0.47
CA GLN A 700 2.05 -5.93 0.89
C GLN A 700 3.53 -5.62 1.09
N GLY A 701 3.92 -4.37 0.87
CA GLY A 701 5.21 -3.84 1.29
C GLY A 701 5.29 -3.64 2.80
N GLY A 702 6.49 -3.74 3.35
CA GLY A 702 6.80 -3.51 4.77
C GLY A 702 6.98 -2.04 5.10
N THR A 703 6.84 -1.68 6.38
CA THR A 703 7.02 -0.31 6.86
C THR A 703 8.49 0.09 6.91
N GLY A 704 8.82 1.36 6.67
CA GLY A 704 10.16 1.89 6.86
C GLY A 704 10.49 2.16 8.32
N GLY A 705 11.76 1.99 8.72
CA GLY A 705 12.21 2.24 10.09
C GLY A 705 12.36 3.72 10.41
N ALA A 706 12.08 4.10 11.65
CA ALA A 706 12.21 5.49 12.12
C ALA A 706 13.68 5.92 12.34
N ALA A 707 13.95 7.22 12.26
CA ALA A 707 15.27 7.80 12.54
C ALA A 707 15.16 9.09 13.35
N ASN A 708 15.20 8.98 14.68
CA ASN A 708 14.77 10.05 15.59
C ASN A 708 15.78 10.39 16.72
N ASP A 709 17.08 10.50 16.42
CA ASP A 709 18.06 11.02 17.39
C ASP A 709 18.00 12.57 17.45
N PRO A 710 17.43 13.19 18.50
CA PRO A 710 17.21 14.64 18.56
C PRO A 710 18.50 15.43 18.80
N LEU A 711 19.64 14.77 19.00
CA LEU A 711 20.92 15.46 19.18
C LEU A 711 21.51 15.97 17.85
N VAL A 712 20.98 15.55 16.68
CA VAL A 712 21.36 16.09 15.36
C VAL A 712 20.19 16.18 14.40
N GLY A 713 19.91 17.39 13.90
CA GLY A 713 18.87 17.70 12.92
C GLY A 713 19.17 17.25 11.49
N GLY A 714 19.58 15.98 11.30
CA GLY A 714 19.98 15.44 9.99
C GLY A 714 19.52 14.01 9.70
N SER A 715 18.71 13.38 10.55
CA SER A 715 18.26 12.00 10.36
C SER A 715 17.13 11.88 9.33
N THR A 716 17.10 10.76 8.62
CA THR A 716 16.12 10.45 7.57
C THR A 716 15.46 9.11 7.86
N GLY A 717 14.13 9.06 7.88
CA GLY A 717 13.39 7.80 8.05
C GLY A 717 13.62 6.85 6.88
N GLY A 718 13.31 5.57 7.03
CA GLY A 718 13.36 4.59 5.93
C GLY A 718 12.16 4.72 5.00
N SER A 719 12.32 4.43 3.71
CA SER A 719 11.18 4.38 2.78
C SER A 719 10.29 3.17 3.02
N GLY A 720 8.99 3.29 2.73
CA GLY A 720 8.10 2.14 2.70
C GLY A 720 8.44 1.17 1.56
N GLY A 721 8.24 -0.12 1.76
CA GLY A 721 8.44 -1.13 0.73
C GLY A 721 7.33 -1.11 -0.32
N ALA A 722 7.63 -1.44 -1.57
CA ALA A 722 6.60 -1.57 -2.61
C ALA A 722 5.73 -2.81 -2.40
N GLY A 723 4.46 -2.75 -2.78
CA GLY A 723 3.60 -3.93 -2.86
C GLY A 723 4.01 -4.83 -4.03
N GLY A 724 3.86 -6.14 -3.86
CA GLY A 724 4.09 -7.14 -4.90
C GLY A 724 2.98 -7.13 -5.95
N ASN A 725 3.30 -7.53 -7.18
CA ASN A 725 2.32 -7.59 -8.25
C ASN A 725 1.42 -8.82 -8.12
N GLY A 726 0.19 -8.73 -8.61
CA GLY A 726 -0.68 -9.89 -8.76
C GLY A 726 -0.21 -10.82 -9.88
N GLY A 727 -0.44 -12.11 -9.70
CA GLY A 727 -0.11 -13.13 -10.69
C GLY A 727 -1.03 -13.10 -11.92
N THR A 728 -0.60 -13.75 -13.00
CA THR A 728 -1.38 -13.85 -14.25
C THR A 728 -2.13 -15.17 -14.34
N ALA A 729 -3.39 -15.15 -14.77
CA ALA A 729 -4.17 -16.35 -15.03
C ALA A 729 -3.90 -16.94 -16.43
N GLY A 730 -4.18 -18.24 -16.61
CA GLY A 730 -3.97 -18.98 -17.85
C GLY A 730 -5.05 -18.73 -18.91
N LEU A 731 -5.85 -19.75 -19.22
CA LEU A 731 -6.93 -19.68 -20.22
C LEU A 731 -8.23 -19.14 -19.62
N PHE A 732 -8.63 -19.68 -18.47
CA PHE A 732 -9.76 -19.23 -17.66
C PHE A 732 -9.33 -18.95 -16.22
N GLY A 733 -9.77 -17.82 -15.67
CA GLY A 733 -9.46 -17.41 -14.30
C GLY A 733 -9.19 -15.92 -14.17
N ALA A 734 -9.42 -15.36 -12.99
CA ALA A 734 -9.14 -13.97 -12.68
C ALA A 734 -7.65 -13.74 -12.41
N GLY A 735 -7.16 -12.55 -12.77
CA GLY A 735 -5.83 -12.10 -12.38
C GLY A 735 -5.75 -11.79 -10.88
N GLY A 736 -4.54 -11.91 -10.32
CA GLY A 736 -4.31 -11.62 -8.90
C GLY A 736 -4.37 -10.12 -8.61
N ALA A 737 -4.82 -9.73 -7.43
CA ALA A 737 -4.72 -8.33 -6.99
C ALA A 737 -3.26 -7.96 -6.67
N GLY A 738 -2.87 -6.71 -6.91
CA GLY A 738 -1.60 -6.17 -6.45
C GLY A 738 -1.62 -5.86 -4.95
N GLY A 739 -0.46 -5.95 -4.30
CA GLY A 739 -0.29 -5.63 -2.89
C GLY A 739 -0.20 -4.11 -2.63
N THR A 740 -0.59 -3.67 -1.45
CA THR A 740 -0.44 -2.30 -0.97
C THR A 740 1.03 -1.98 -0.69
N GLY A 741 1.41 -0.72 -0.91
CA GLY A 741 2.71 -0.20 -0.48
C GLY A 741 2.79 -0.03 1.03
N GLY A 742 3.98 -0.18 1.58
CA GLY A 742 4.28 0.06 2.99
C GLY A 742 4.37 1.55 3.32
N THR A 743 4.12 1.89 4.57
CA THR A 743 4.30 3.25 5.09
C THR A 743 5.78 3.56 5.27
N ALA A 744 6.20 4.81 5.08
CA ALA A 744 7.56 5.20 5.38
C ALA A 744 7.76 5.44 6.88
N GLY A 745 9.01 5.35 7.33
CA GLY A 745 9.40 5.71 8.70
C GLY A 745 9.56 7.22 8.86
N ALA A 746 9.31 7.73 10.07
CA ALA A 746 9.53 9.12 10.43
C ALA A 746 11.03 9.45 10.55
N GLY A 747 11.44 10.65 10.13
CA GLY A 747 12.78 11.21 10.35
C GLY A 747 12.72 12.60 10.97
N ILE A 748 13.79 13.08 11.62
CA ILE A 748 13.80 14.45 12.18
C ILE A 748 13.99 15.47 11.06
N ALA A 749 14.95 15.28 10.15
CA ALA A 749 15.16 16.25 9.07
C ALA A 749 14.30 15.95 7.84
N VAL A 750 14.26 14.67 7.44
CA VAL A 750 13.60 14.25 6.20
C VAL A 750 12.76 13.00 6.47
N GLY A 751 11.47 13.10 6.21
CA GLY A 751 10.58 11.96 6.06
C GLY A 751 10.78 11.30 4.69
N SER A 752 10.73 9.96 4.67
CA SER A 752 10.92 9.20 3.42
C SER A 752 9.61 8.89 2.72
N ASN A 753 9.67 8.50 1.45
CA ASN A 753 8.46 8.23 0.66
C ASN A 753 7.78 6.91 1.06
N GLY A 754 6.46 6.90 0.96
CA GLY A 754 5.66 5.70 1.03
C GLY A 754 5.92 4.76 -0.15
N GLY A 755 5.73 3.47 0.06
CA GLY A 755 5.92 2.46 -0.96
C GLY A 755 4.84 2.51 -2.05
N HIS A 756 5.20 2.17 -3.28
CA HIS A 756 4.22 2.07 -4.37
C HIS A 756 3.33 0.83 -4.22
N GLY A 757 2.06 0.93 -4.62
CA GLY A 757 1.19 -0.23 -4.76
C GLY A 757 1.60 -1.12 -5.92
N GLY A 758 1.46 -2.43 -5.76
CA GLY A 758 1.72 -3.44 -6.78
C GLY A 758 0.67 -3.45 -7.88
N GLN A 759 1.06 -3.88 -9.07
CA GLN A 759 0.17 -3.96 -10.22
C GLN A 759 -0.81 -5.13 -10.08
N GLY A 760 -2.03 -4.98 -10.58
CA GLY A 760 -2.97 -6.09 -10.76
C GLY A 760 -2.54 -7.01 -11.90
N GLY A 761 -2.75 -8.31 -11.73
CA GLY A 761 -2.38 -9.33 -12.71
C GLY A 761 -3.40 -9.49 -13.83
N TYR A 762 -2.96 -10.04 -14.96
CA TYR A 762 -3.83 -10.28 -16.12
C TYR A 762 -4.83 -11.41 -15.87
N GLY A 763 -6.06 -11.22 -16.35
CA GLY A 763 -7.07 -12.27 -16.43
C GLY A 763 -6.77 -13.30 -17.53
N GLY A 764 -7.50 -14.42 -17.50
CA GLY A 764 -7.32 -15.53 -18.43
C GLY A 764 -7.52 -15.13 -19.90
N TRP A 765 -6.81 -15.80 -20.82
CA TRP A 765 -6.83 -15.44 -22.24
C TRP A 765 -8.23 -15.49 -22.87
N LEU A 766 -9.00 -16.55 -22.60
CA LEU A 766 -10.38 -16.65 -23.07
C LEU A 766 -11.32 -15.90 -22.15
N GLY A 767 -11.24 -16.12 -20.84
CA GLY A 767 -12.21 -15.54 -19.91
C GLY A 767 -11.68 -15.36 -18.49
N GLY A 768 -11.81 -14.14 -17.98
CA GLY A 768 -11.47 -13.80 -16.61
C GLY A 768 -11.18 -12.31 -16.47
N SER A 769 -11.56 -11.73 -15.32
CA SER A 769 -11.29 -10.33 -15.04
C SER A 769 -9.82 -10.12 -14.68
N GLY A 770 -9.29 -8.93 -14.98
CA GLY A 770 -8.00 -8.50 -14.46
C GLY A 770 -8.08 -8.20 -12.97
N GLY A 771 -6.97 -8.38 -12.26
CA GLY A 771 -6.89 -8.10 -10.82
C GLY A 771 -6.81 -6.61 -10.51
N ALA A 772 -7.28 -6.18 -9.34
CA ALA A 772 -7.15 -4.78 -8.91
C ALA A 772 -5.68 -4.42 -8.61
N GLY A 773 -5.31 -3.16 -8.80
CA GLY A 773 -4.03 -2.62 -8.35
C GLY A 773 -4.03 -2.33 -6.84
N GLY A 774 -2.86 -2.42 -6.22
CA GLY A 774 -2.68 -2.14 -4.80
C GLY A 774 -2.63 -0.64 -4.49
N THR A 775 -2.98 -0.24 -3.27
CA THR A 775 -2.90 1.17 -2.84
C THR A 775 -1.46 1.58 -2.54
N GLY A 776 -1.10 2.84 -2.75
CA GLY A 776 0.17 3.40 -2.29
C GLY A 776 0.24 3.52 -0.76
N GLY A 777 1.44 3.45 -0.21
CA GLY A 777 1.71 3.65 1.22
C GLY A 777 1.85 5.12 1.59
N THR A 778 1.76 5.44 2.88
CA THR A 778 1.88 6.82 3.37
C THR A 778 3.34 7.27 3.45
N GLY A 779 3.58 8.56 3.19
CA GLY A 779 4.90 9.18 3.36
C GLY A 779 5.23 9.41 4.83
N GLY A 780 6.50 9.32 5.20
CA GLY A 780 6.94 9.51 6.59
C GLY A 780 6.99 10.98 6.97
N SER A 781 6.80 11.26 8.25
CA SER A 781 6.93 12.62 8.80
C SER A 781 8.38 13.12 8.83
N GLY A 782 8.57 14.45 8.78
CA GLY A 782 9.85 15.08 9.16
C GLY A 782 9.81 16.60 9.26
N ASP A 783 10.73 17.20 10.02
CA ASP A 783 10.69 18.63 10.35
C ASP A 783 10.92 19.49 9.10
N ILE A 784 11.93 19.18 8.27
CA ILE A 784 12.27 20.01 7.10
C ILE A 784 11.47 19.58 5.87
N TYR A 785 11.61 18.32 5.46
CA TYR A 785 10.90 17.76 4.32
C TYR A 785 10.16 16.51 4.74
N ALA A 786 8.84 16.51 4.63
CA ALA A 786 8.08 15.28 4.78
C ALA A 786 8.06 14.46 3.49
N GLY A 787 7.90 13.15 3.64
CA GLY A 787 7.93 12.21 2.54
C GLY A 787 6.65 12.25 1.70
N ALA A 788 6.78 11.96 0.41
CA ALA A 788 5.61 11.82 -0.46
C ALA A 788 4.87 10.50 -0.20
N GLY A 789 3.56 10.50 -0.43
CA GLY A 789 2.77 9.28 -0.51
C GLY A 789 3.18 8.44 -1.72
N GLY A 790 3.13 7.12 -1.57
CA GLY A 790 3.42 6.18 -2.65
C GLY A 790 2.34 6.20 -3.73
N THR A 791 2.69 5.89 -4.97
CA THR A 791 1.68 5.81 -6.05
C THR A 791 0.85 4.53 -5.92
N GLY A 792 -0.41 4.57 -6.35
CA GLY A 792 -1.23 3.37 -6.50
C GLY A 792 -0.78 2.52 -7.69
N GLY A 793 -1.00 1.21 -7.60
CA GLY A 793 -0.77 0.26 -8.68
C GLY A 793 -1.89 0.30 -9.72
N SER A 794 -1.57 0.10 -10.98
CA SER A 794 -2.55 -0.09 -12.06
C SER A 794 -3.31 -1.42 -11.90
N GLY A 795 -4.57 -1.42 -12.36
CA GLY A 795 -5.36 -2.62 -12.49
C GLY A 795 -4.90 -3.49 -13.67
N GLY A 796 -4.98 -4.81 -13.50
CA GLY A 796 -4.66 -5.77 -14.54
C GLY A 796 -5.69 -5.77 -15.67
N ALA A 797 -5.26 -6.12 -16.88
CA ALA A 797 -6.17 -6.21 -18.02
C ALA A 797 -6.85 -7.59 -18.10
N ALA A 798 -8.09 -7.62 -18.57
CA ALA A 798 -8.70 -8.82 -19.14
C ALA A 798 -8.25 -9.00 -20.59
N ARG A 799 -8.48 -10.19 -21.18
CA ARG A 799 -7.89 -10.56 -22.49
C ARG A 799 -8.90 -10.71 -23.63
N LEU A 800 -9.67 -11.78 -23.73
CA LEU A 800 -10.73 -11.89 -24.75
C LEU A 800 -12.11 -11.50 -24.20
N PHE A 801 -12.49 -12.09 -23.07
CA PHE A 801 -13.68 -11.77 -22.30
C PHE A 801 -13.32 -11.44 -20.85
N GLY A 802 -14.01 -10.46 -20.27
CA GLY A 802 -13.88 -10.11 -18.85
C GLY A 802 -13.65 -8.62 -18.64
N THR A 803 -13.78 -8.18 -17.40
CA THR A 803 -13.59 -6.77 -17.02
C THR A 803 -12.14 -6.48 -16.64
N GLY A 804 -11.67 -5.27 -16.91
CA GLY A 804 -10.41 -4.79 -16.38
C GLY A 804 -10.46 -4.58 -14.86
N GLY A 805 -9.32 -4.73 -14.20
CA GLY A 805 -9.18 -4.48 -12.76
C GLY A 805 -9.16 -2.98 -12.45
N THR A 806 -9.63 -2.59 -11.27
CA THR A 806 -9.57 -1.18 -10.81
C THR A 806 -8.13 -0.78 -10.48
N GLY A 807 -7.75 0.46 -10.72
CA GLY A 807 -6.51 1.05 -10.22
C GLY A 807 -6.54 1.27 -8.71
N GLY A 808 -5.39 1.14 -8.06
CA GLY A 808 -5.23 1.41 -6.64
C GLY A 808 -5.13 2.90 -6.35
N ALA A 809 -5.58 3.33 -5.18
CA ALA A 809 -5.45 4.72 -4.74
C ALA A 809 -3.99 5.08 -4.43
N GLY A 810 -3.61 6.35 -4.63
CA GLY A 810 -2.35 6.91 -4.14
C GLY A 810 -2.33 7.05 -2.62
N GLY A 811 -1.14 6.99 -2.04
CA GLY A 811 -0.90 7.16 -0.61
C GLY A 811 -0.92 8.62 -0.19
N VAL A 812 -1.17 8.86 1.10
CA VAL A 812 -1.17 10.20 1.69
C VAL A 812 0.28 10.67 1.93
N GLY A 813 0.57 11.95 1.70
CA GLY A 813 1.86 12.54 2.04
C GLY A 813 2.10 12.63 3.55
N GLY A 814 3.36 12.61 3.98
CA GLY A 814 3.73 12.69 5.39
C GLY A 814 3.59 14.11 5.97
N ALA A 815 3.50 14.18 7.30
CA ALA A 815 3.37 15.45 8.02
C ALA A 815 4.73 16.16 8.22
N SER A 816 4.74 17.50 8.28
CA SER A 816 5.95 18.29 8.54
C SER A 816 5.80 19.32 9.65
N ASP A 817 6.83 19.48 10.49
CA ASP A 817 6.85 20.47 11.56
C ASP A 817 7.30 21.87 11.09
N PHE A 818 8.24 21.99 10.15
CA PHE A 818 8.88 23.28 9.85
C PHE A 818 8.72 23.78 8.39
N GLN A 819 9.15 23.05 7.35
CA GLN A 819 9.26 23.65 5.99
C GLN A 819 8.27 23.13 4.94
N PHE A 820 8.26 21.83 4.61
CA PHE A 820 7.48 21.29 3.49
C PHE A 820 6.71 20.02 3.84
N ALA A 821 5.38 20.08 3.73
CA ALA A 821 4.53 18.91 3.86
C ALA A 821 4.67 17.97 2.65
N GLY A 822 4.47 16.68 2.88
CA GLY A 822 4.62 15.66 1.84
C GLY A 822 3.55 15.80 0.76
N SER A 823 3.90 15.51 -0.50
CA SER A 823 2.89 15.43 -1.56
C SER A 823 2.11 14.12 -1.50
N GLY A 824 0.87 14.14 -1.97
CA GLY A 824 0.09 12.91 -2.15
C GLY A 824 0.59 12.09 -3.34
N GLY A 825 0.50 10.77 -3.25
CA GLY A 825 0.87 9.87 -4.34
C GLY A 825 -0.17 9.84 -5.45
N SER A 826 0.21 9.58 -6.70
CA SER A 826 -0.76 9.45 -7.79
C SER A 826 -1.57 8.15 -7.70
N GLY A 827 -2.82 8.17 -8.16
CA GLY A 827 -3.63 6.97 -8.34
C GLY A 827 -3.16 6.11 -9.52
N GLY A 828 -3.38 4.81 -9.44
CA GLY A 828 -3.06 3.86 -10.49
C GLY A 828 -4.10 3.85 -11.62
N THR A 829 -3.71 3.51 -12.84
CA THR A 829 -4.66 3.41 -13.95
C THR A 829 -5.55 2.18 -13.85
N GLY A 830 -6.79 2.26 -14.32
CA GLY A 830 -7.66 1.11 -14.50
C GLY A 830 -7.17 0.19 -15.61
N GLY A 831 -7.39 -1.11 -15.45
CA GLY A 831 -7.04 -2.14 -16.43
C GLY A 831 -7.97 -2.13 -17.63
N ALA A 832 -7.45 -2.52 -18.80
CA ALA A 832 -8.27 -2.68 -19.99
C ALA A 832 -9.21 -3.89 -19.89
N ALA A 833 -10.38 -3.80 -20.51
CA ALA A 833 -11.31 -4.90 -20.65
C ALA A 833 -10.80 -5.99 -21.60
N GLY A 834 -11.53 -7.12 -21.63
CA GLY A 834 -11.37 -8.13 -22.67
C GLY A 834 -11.66 -7.55 -24.05
N TRP A 835 -10.80 -7.88 -25.03
CA TRP A 835 -10.82 -7.34 -26.38
C TRP A 835 -12.18 -7.47 -27.06
N LEU A 836 -12.96 -8.52 -26.83
CA LEU A 836 -14.27 -8.65 -27.47
C LEU A 836 -15.39 -8.06 -26.61
N ILE A 837 -15.48 -8.49 -25.34
CA ILE A 837 -16.54 -8.05 -24.42
C ILE A 837 -15.98 -7.81 -23.02
N GLY A 838 -16.28 -6.64 -22.46
CA GLY A 838 -16.06 -6.32 -21.05
C GLY A 838 -15.94 -4.82 -20.77
N ASN A 839 -16.08 -4.45 -19.50
CA ASN A 839 -15.85 -3.09 -19.01
C ASN A 839 -14.39 -2.84 -18.67
N GLY A 840 -13.91 -1.64 -18.95
CA GLY A 840 -12.65 -1.15 -18.41
C GLY A 840 -12.73 -0.99 -16.89
N GLY A 841 -11.60 -1.13 -16.21
CA GLY A 841 -11.51 -0.86 -14.78
C GLY A 841 -11.46 0.63 -14.49
N SER A 842 -11.98 1.09 -13.35
CA SER A 842 -11.85 2.48 -12.93
C SER A 842 -10.40 2.82 -12.56
N GLY A 843 -10.01 4.08 -12.74
CA GLY A 843 -8.77 4.64 -12.24
C GLY A 843 -8.81 4.83 -10.72
N GLY A 844 -7.64 4.73 -10.09
CA GLY A 844 -7.46 4.96 -8.68
C GLY A 844 -7.43 6.44 -8.33
N GLN A 845 -7.88 6.79 -7.12
CA GLN A 845 -7.86 8.16 -6.61
C GLN A 845 -6.42 8.63 -6.35
N GLY A 846 -6.13 9.91 -6.56
CA GLY A 846 -4.89 10.55 -6.13
C GLY A 846 -4.88 10.79 -4.61
N GLY A 847 -3.73 10.57 -3.97
CA GLY A 847 -3.56 10.73 -2.53
C GLY A 847 -3.60 12.19 -2.08
N LEU A 848 -4.04 12.43 -0.84
CA LEU A 848 -3.99 13.77 -0.25
C LEU A 848 -2.55 14.14 0.10
N ALA A 849 -2.26 15.44 0.04
CA ALA A 849 -1.06 16.00 0.64
C ALA A 849 -1.02 15.79 2.16
N GLY A 850 0.19 15.77 2.71
CA GLY A 850 0.44 15.71 4.14
C GLY A 850 0.13 17.01 4.85
N THR A 851 -0.03 16.93 6.17
CA THR A 851 -0.42 18.06 7.03
C THR A 851 0.82 18.82 7.54
N ALA A 852 0.79 20.15 7.48
CA ALA A 852 1.83 21.01 8.07
C ALA A 852 1.48 21.42 9.51
N ASP A 853 2.49 21.72 10.34
CA ASP A 853 2.32 22.33 11.67
C ASP A 853 1.58 23.68 11.56
N PRO A 854 0.51 23.89 12.36
CA PRO A 854 -0.23 25.15 12.38
C PRO A 854 0.53 26.36 12.92
N VAL A 855 1.73 26.19 13.50
CA VAL A 855 2.50 27.30 14.12
C VAL A 855 3.69 27.74 13.27
N THR A 856 4.48 26.81 12.75
CA THR A 856 5.74 27.12 12.04
C THR A 856 5.82 26.61 10.59
N GLY A 857 4.84 25.83 10.14
CA GLY A 857 4.78 25.26 8.80
C GLY A 857 4.75 26.31 7.69
N LEU A 858 5.75 26.27 6.81
CA LEU A 858 5.98 27.28 5.77
C LEU A 858 5.14 27.01 4.49
N PHE A 859 5.18 25.79 3.94
CA PHE A 859 4.54 25.46 2.66
C PHE A 859 3.60 24.25 2.73
N GLY A 860 2.43 24.38 2.10
CA GLY A 860 1.48 23.29 1.94
C GLY A 860 1.93 22.26 0.90
N GLY A 861 1.60 20.99 1.11
CA GLY A 861 1.91 19.90 0.19
C GLY A 861 0.94 19.84 -0.98
N THR A 862 1.36 19.28 -2.12
CA THR A 862 0.52 19.12 -3.31
C THR A 862 -0.22 17.79 -3.31
N GLY A 863 -1.48 17.80 -3.75
CA GLY A 863 -2.26 16.58 -3.93
C GLY A 863 -1.80 15.73 -5.11
N GLY A 864 -1.96 14.42 -5.02
CA GLY A 864 -1.59 13.48 -6.08
C GLY A 864 -2.60 13.48 -7.23
N ALA A 865 -2.15 13.19 -8.46
CA ALA A 865 -3.06 13.06 -9.61
C ALA A 865 -3.90 11.76 -9.53
N GLY A 866 -5.12 11.79 -10.04
CA GLY A 866 -5.96 10.61 -10.22
C GLY A 866 -5.52 9.75 -11.41
N GLY A 867 -5.77 8.46 -11.33
CA GLY A 867 -5.44 7.50 -12.39
C GLY A 867 -6.46 7.52 -13.51
N ALA A 868 -6.03 7.23 -14.75
CA ALA A 868 -6.96 7.10 -15.87
C ALA A 868 -7.80 5.82 -15.78
N GLY A 869 -9.02 5.83 -16.29
CA GLY A 869 -9.87 4.65 -16.46
C GLY A 869 -9.42 3.78 -17.64
N GLY A 870 -9.70 2.48 -17.54
CA GLY A 870 -9.35 1.49 -18.55
C GLY A 870 -10.28 1.50 -19.76
N ALA A 871 -9.76 1.12 -20.92
CA ALA A 871 -10.55 1.00 -22.14
C ALA A 871 -11.52 -0.19 -22.09
N ALA A 872 -12.68 -0.05 -22.75
CA ALA A 872 -13.65 -1.12 -22.90
C ALA A 872 -13.28 -2.13 -24.00
N GLY A 873 -14.05 -3.22 -24.08
CA GLY A 873 -13.95 -4.19 -25.17
C GLY A 873 -14.33 -3.59 -26.53
N TRP A 874 -13.75 -4.13 -27.61
CA TRP A 874 -13.98 -3.70 -28.98
C TRP A 874 -15.46 -3.76 -29.35
N LEU A 875 -16.14 -4.89 -29.12
CA LEU A 875 -17.54 -5.06 -29.53
C LEU A 875 -18.52 -4.51 -28.51
N TYR A 876 -18.37 -4.87 -27.22
CA TYR A 876 -19.31 -4.47 -26.17
C TYR A 876 -18.62 -4.18 -24.83
N GLY A 877 -18.85 -3.00 -24.28
CA GLY A 877 -18.52 -2.64 -22.91
C GLY A 877 -18.36 -1.15 -22.66
N ALA A 878 -18.41 -0.76 -21.40
CA ALA A 878 -18.19 0.61 -20.94
C ALA A 878 -16.72 0.85 -20.56
N GLY A 879 -16.22 2.04 -20.86
CA GLY A 879 -14.92 2.49 -20.36
C GLY A 879 -14.95 2.68 -18.85
N GLY A 880 -13.82 2.51 -18.18
CA GLY A 880 -13.73 2.77 -16.75
C GLY A 880 -13.71 4.27 -16.45
N SER A 881 -14.28 4.69 -15.32
CA SER A 881 -14.16 6.07 -14.85
C SER A 881 -12.72 6.43 -14.47
N GLY A 882 -12.34 7.69 -14.64
CA GLY A 882 -11.11 8.25 -14.11
C GLY A 882 -11.16 8.41 -12.59
N GLY A 883 -10.00 8.34 -11.94
CA GLY A 883 -9.86 8.67 -10.53
C GLY A 883 -9.79 10.18 -10.33
N ALA A 884 -10.35 10.70 -9.25
CA ALA A 884 -10.18 12.07 -8.81
C ALA A 884 -8.73 12.38 -8.39
N GLY A 885 -8.35 13.64 -8.51
CA GLY A 885 -7.14 14.17 -7.92
C GLY A 885 -7.25 14.34 -6.41
N GLY A 886 -6.12 14.23 -5.71
CA GLY A 886 -6.02 14.46 -4.28
C GLY A 886 -5.96 15.95 -3.94
N ALA A 887 -6.36 16.30 -2.72
CA ALA A 887 -6.32 17.69 -2.25
C ALA A 887 -4.90 18.10 -1.83
N GLY A 888 -4.55 19.37 -2.07
CA GLY A 888 -3.41 20.04 -1.45
C GLY A 888 -3.72 20.48 -0.03
N THR A 889 -2.68 20.82 0.76
CA THR A 889 -2.85 21.31 2.13
C THR A 889 -2.64 22.81 2.26
N ALA A 890 -3.31 23.42 3.23
CA ALA A 890 -3.21 24.85 3.49
C ALA A 890 -1.84 25.25 4.07
N SER A 891 -1.37 26.46 3.77
CA SER A 891 -0.29 27.09 4.52
C SER A 891 -0.89 27.92 5.65
N VAL A 892 -0.22 27.94 6.80
CA VAL A 892 -0.70 28.63 8.01
C VAL A 892 0.19 29.84 8.37
N TYR A 893 1.28 30.03 7.63
CA TYR A 893 2.22 31.13 7.84
C TYR A 893 1.92 32.31 6.90
N PRO A 894 1.88 33.55 7.40
CA PRO A 894 1.48 34.71 6.61
C PRO A 894 2.26 34.89 5.30
N GLY A 895 1.54 35.19 4.21
CA GLY A 895 2.12 35.48 2.90
C GLY A 895 2.56 34.26 2.06
N LEU A 896 2.39 33.03 2.56
CA LEU A 896 2.83 31.83 1.86
C LEU A 896 1.70 31.08 1.17
N SER A 897 2.01 30.48 0.02
CA SER A 897 1.01 29.81 -0.80
C SER A 897 0.59 28.46 -0.22
N GLY A 898 -0.71 28.17 -0.31
CA GLY A 898 -1.20 26.81 -0.09
C GLY A 898 -0.71 25.84 -1.16
N GLY A 899 -0.77 24.55 -0.88
CA GLY A 899 -0.39 23.50 -1.82
C GLY A 899 -1.46 23.28 -2.90
N ASN A 900 -1.04 22.98 -4.12
CA ASN A 900 -1.97 22.73 -5.24
C ASN A 900 -2.73 21.41 -5.10
N GLY A 901 -3.95 21.35 -5.61
CA GLY A 901 -4.69 20.11 -5.82
C GLY A 901 -4.13 19.31 -6.99
N GLY A 902 -4.34 17.99 -6.96
CA GLY A 902 -3.99 17.09 -8.04
C GLY A 902 -5.01 17.10 -9.18
N ASN A 903 -4.58 16.78 -10.39
CA ASN A 903 -5.50 16.65 -11.53
C ASN A 903 -6.32 15.35 -11.42
N GLY A 904 -7.57 15.40 -11.89
CA GLY A 904 -8.37 14.20 -12.13
C GLY A 904 -7.84 13.40 -13.33
N GLY A 905 -7.99 12.08 -13.27
CA GLY A 905 -7.64 11.16 -14.34
C GLY A 905 -8.72 11.10 -15.40
N ASN A 906 -8.34 10.79 -16.64
CA ASN A 906 -9.30 10.70 -17.75
C ASN A 906 -10.13 9.41 -17.66
N GLY A 907 -11.36 9.45 -18.15
CA GLY A 907 -12.19 8.27 -18.36
C GLY A 907 -11.72 7.41 -19.54
N GLY A 908 -12.02 6.12 -19.48
CA GLY A 908 -11.69 5.15 -20.51
C GLY A 908 -12.65 5.22 -21.70
N ALA A 909 -12.15 4.94 -22.90
CA ALA A 909 -12.95 4.91 -24.11
C ALA A 909 -13.72 3.58 -24.26
N ALA A 910 -14.96 3.66 -24.75
CA ALA A 910 -15.66 2.56 -25.39
C ALA A 910 -15.38 2.54 -26.91
N GLN A 911 -15.53 1.37 -27.54
CA GLN A 911 -15.15 1.19 -28.95
C GLN A 911 -16.35 1.11 -29.90
N VAL A 912 -17.13 0.02 -29.91
CA VAL A 912 -18.28 -0.12 -30.84
C VAL A 912 -19.62 0.09 -30.12
N ILE A 913 -19.87 -0.63 -29.02
CA ILE A 913 -21.08 -0.50 -28.20
C ILE A 913 -20.71 -0.33 -26.72
N GLY A 914 -21.19 0.74 -26.09
CA GLY A 914 -21.05 1.04 -24.67
C GLY A 914 -20.60 2.48 -24.41
N ASN A 915 -20.74 2.94 -23.16
CA ASN A 915 -20.44 4.32 -22.79
C ASN A 915 -18.96 4.51 -22.48
N GLY A 916 -18.41 5.68 -22.79
CA GLY A 916 -17.14 6.11 -22.25
C GLY A 916 -17.26 6.33 -20.73
N GLY A 917 -16.17 6.09 -20.00
CA GLY A 917 -16.12 6.35 -18.57
C GLY A 917 -16.05 7.86 -18.29
N SER A 918 -16.59 8.31 -17.16
CA SER A 918 -16.46 9.70 -16.68
C SER A 918 -15.00 10.09 -16.42
N GLY A 919 -14.70 11.37 -16.55
CA GLY A 919 -13.46 11.94 -16.05
C GLY A 919 -13.47 12.04 -14.53
N GLY A 920 -12.29 11.93 -13.91
CA GLY A 920 -12.12 12.13 -12.48
C GLY A 920 -12.22 13.60 -12.10
N THR A 921 -12.71 13.89 -10.89
CA THR A 921 -12.80 15.27 -10.40
C THR A 921 -11.42 15.85 -10.08
N ALA A 922 -11.29 17.17 -10.18
CA ALA A 922 -10.11 17.89 -9.70
C ALA A 922 -9.94 17.75 -8.19
N GLY A 923 -8.70 17.71 -7.73
CA GLY A 923 -8.36 17.93 -6.32
C GLY A 923 -8.41 19.41 -5.98
N THR A 924 -8.84 19.74 -4.76
CA THR A 924 -8.89 21.13 -4.27
C THR A 924 -7.51 21.62 -3.86
N GLY A 925 -7.18 22.87 -4.17
CA GLY A 925 -6.03 23.58 -3.62
C GLY A 925 -6.20 23.87 -2.13
N GLY A 926 -5.08 23.96 -1.41
CA GLY A 926 -5.04 24.38 -0.02
C GLY A 926 -5.12 25.90 0.09
N ALA A 927 -5.69 26.41 1.18
CA ALA A 927 -5.73 27.84 1.45
C ALA A 927 -4.31 28.43 1.64
N GLY A 928 -4.11 29.67 1.21
CA GLY A 928 -2.91 30.44 1.50
C GLY A 928 -2.85 30.86 2.97
N GLY A 929 -1.65 31.23 3.41
CA GLY A 929 -1.42 31.73 4.76
C GLY A 929 -2.25 32.97 5.09
N PRO A 930 -2.65 33.16 6.36
CA PRO A 930 -3.47 34.29 6.78
C PRO A 930 -2.75 35.62 6.60
N ASP A 931 -3.50 36.72 6.58
CA ASP A 931 -2.94 38.08 6.57
C ASP A 931 -2.25 38.39 7.92
N ASP A 932 -1.12 39.07 7.91
CA ASP A 932 -0.44 39.59 9.11
C ASP A 932 -0.23 41.11 8.99
N PRO A 933 -1.30 41.90 9.22
CA PRO A 933 -1.26 43.36 9.15
C PRO A 933 -0.22 44.01 10.07
N PRO A 934 -0.01 43.54 11.33
CA PRO A 934 1.04 44.04 12.21
C PRO A 934 2.44 44.02 11.60
N ASN A 935 2.75 43.02 10.78
CA ASN A 935 4.05 42.85 10.13
C ASN A 935 4.04 43.26 8.64
N ASN A 936 2.91 43.78 8.15
CA ASN A 936 2.71 44.22 6.77
C ASN A 936 2.96 43.11 5.73
N ILE A 937 2.63 41.87 6.09
CA ILE A 937 2.70 40.68 5.23
C ILE A 937 1.29 40.37 4.76
N PRO A 938 0.98 40.52 3.45
CA PRO A 938 -0.33 40.17 2.89
C PRO A 938 -0.65 38.69 3.07
N ALA A 939 -1.93 38.32 2.99
CA ALA A 939 -2.32 36.91 2.88
C ALA A 939 -1.60 36.22 1.71
N GLY A 940 -1.23 34.96 1.93
CA GLY A 940 -0.67 34.11 0.90
C GLY A 940 -1.70 33.74 -0.16
N THR A 941 -1.24 33.31 -1.33
CA THR A 941 -2.15 32.86 -2.39
C THR A 941 -2.65 31.45 -2.11
N ASP A 942 -3.95 31.20 -2.31
CA ASP A 942 -4.47 29.84 -2.32
C ASP A 942 -3.74 29.00 -3.38
N GLY A 943 -3.54 27.72 -3.07
CA GLY A 943 -3.08 26.73 -4.02
C GLY A 943 -4.10 26.59 -5.15
N GLN A 944 -3.63 26.27 -6.34
CA GLN A 944 -4.51 26.06 -7.48
C GLN A 944 -5.26 24.73 -7.33
N ASP A 945 -6.57 24.75 -7.62
CA ASP A 945 -7.31 23.52 -7.87
C ASP A 945 -6.69 22.78 -9.07
N GLY A 946 -6.75 21.46 -9.04
CA GLY A 946 -6.38 20.64 -10.19
C GLY A 946 -7.32 20.84 -11.38
N ALA A 947 -6.92 20.33 -12.53
CA ALA A 947 -7.83 20.16 -13.66
C ALA A 947 -8.69 18.90 -13.47
N GLY A 948 -9.97 18.96 -13.84
CA GLY A 948 -10.78 17.74 -13.99
C GLY A 948 -10.26 16.89 -15.15
N GLY A 949 -10.43 15.57 -15.03
CA GLY A 949 -10.14 14.64 -16.12
C GLY A 949 -11.18 14.74 -17.23
N ALA A 950 -10.76 14.45 -18.47
CA ALA A 950 -11.69 14.34 -19.58
C ALA A 950 -12.46 13.02 -19.53
N GLY A 951 -13.75 13.03 -19.84
CA GLY A 951 -14.51 11.81 -20.07
C GLY A 951 -14.04 11.05 -21.32
N GLY A 952 -14.20 9.73 -21.30
CA GLY A 952 -13.85 8.87 -22.41
C GLY A 952 -14.88 8.92 -23.55
N SER A 953 -14.46 8.57 -24.77
CA SER A 953 -15.38 8.52 -25.92
C SER A 953 -16.39 7.36 -25.80
N GLY A 954 -17.63 7.60 -26.22
CA GLY A 954 -18.65 6.56 -26.38
C GLY A 954 -18.40 5.66 -27.60
N GLY A 955 -19.07 4.51 -27.63
CA GLY A 955 -18.97 3.57 -28.73
C GLY A 955 -19.48 4.14 -30.07
N LEU A 956 -18.78 3.80 -31.16
CA LEU A 956 -19.05 4.29 -32.52
C LEU A 956 -20.48 4.04 -33.02
N VAL A 957 -21.15 3.00 -32.51
CA VAL A 957 -22.49 2.58 -32.94
C VAL A 957 -23.55 2.91 -31.89
N PHE A 958 -23.26 2.66 -30.61
CA PHE A 958 -24.14 3.01 -29.49
C PHE A 958 -23.30 3.31 -28.24
N GLY A 959 -23.55 4.46 -27.59
CA GLY A 959 -22.96 4.80 -26.30
C GLY A 959 -22.62 6.28 -26.16
N ASP A 960 -22.68 6.77 -24.93
CA ASP A 960 -22.42 8.18 -24.61
C ASP A 960 -20.95 8.40 -24.26
N SER A 961 -20.44 9.61 -24.51
CA SER A 961 -19.17 10.03 -23.92
C SER A 961 -19.30 10.22 -22.41
N GLY A 962 -18.24 9.93 -21.68
CA GLY A 962 -18.16 10.27 -20.26
C GLY A 962 -18.24 11.78 -20.04
N GLY A 963 -18.81 12.17 -18.89
CA GLY A 963 -18.86 13.54 -18.42
C GLY A 963 -17.55 14.04 -17.83
#